data_AF-A0A9Y1FPB4-F1
#
_entry.id   AF-A0A9Y1FPB4-F1
#
_cell.length_a   1.000
_cell.length_b   1.000
_cell.length_c   1.000
_cell.angle_alpha   90.00
_cell.angle_beta   90.00
_cell.angle_gamma   90.00
#
_symmetry.space_group_name_H-M   'P 1'
#
loop_
_entity.id
_entity.type
_entity.pdbx_description
1 polymer ?
#
loop_
_entity_poly.entity_id
_entity_poly.type
_entity_poly.pdbx_seq_one_letter_code
_entity_poly.pdbx_strand_id
1 'polypeptide(L)'
;MNQDVKIPKEILPFYKLFNDNEKEQFQKLSSLNQMSSLNDIRALLLNIFSKENNHTSYFMLALGRLLYHTSDIQNLETIYKQTDSAEIGLWYAFLKLASTDDIRKDKNLLNQLREKTNYPLLKLLLTSVELIYYIYSGKEFNIRETKDVIVNSFLVEDIENREKHKVLFKLFYSYILIIEISLNFLQNHISYAKDLLIHTSEIIGTLEDRILESMELRLSALIALRKNNFSTAQHLFLRSLALADMLKEVRFAIQVNSEIGDLYLQMGHVKDAKLFYDKSLNLLRKYASYSSSLQGILLSKLADYYFVNEKFQKSLDLLDESLSFFKVENSFSFQIKLKYIEYLLNLKKVNKAESLLVSSFQNKDNNLYSQNKSFYLYLKGFIEFLKKNFGKAQSFLYEAIGIADRTGDEWTSSKSLVLLLILLLLKYNLASKVEDVIEADKCIEDIITFLEEKAKFKELAQIYLIRAKIRKILLDFETSLFLLKTGENIARQYFPELINKYEENITEISKCLNSETIAETETAYIDFKEDIDTIFQILIRQTKKLGSPIESITIAVLIFHSSGIPIRTYRSEELYISDDMIFGGFVSAIRHLLDELFYSQESKSLSVDHGQYKLLIEFYKNLFSIVILTVRDSFLLRRKMHQLVNFVASKSLFKEKYFGKIDELALRDIDSFVEKLFKVKKN
;
A
#
# COMPACT_ATOMS: atom_id res chain seq x y z
N MET A 1 2.82 50.92 -24.88
CA MET A 1 3.01 50.24 -23.59
C MET A 1 3.07 48.74 -23.88
N ASN A 2 4.26 48.14 -23.82
CA ASN A 2 4.39 46.69 -23.91
C ASN A 2 3.80 46.09 -22.63
N GLN A 3 2.57 45.60 -22.70
CA GLN A 3 2.06 44.72 -21.65
C GLN A 3 2.88 43.43 -21.76
N ASP A 4 3.65 43.11 -20.72
CA ASP A 4 4.36 41.84 -20.64
C ASP A 4 3.34 40.71 -20.78
N VAL A 5 3.35 40.04 -21.93
CA VAL A 5 2.50 38.89 -22.20
C VAL A 5 2.85 37.81 -21.18
N LYS A 6 1.94 37.56 -20.25
CA LYS A 6 2.12 36.54 -19.22
C LYS A 6 2.00 35.16 -19.86
N ILE A 7 3.14 34.55 -20.15
CA ILE A 7 3.22 33.20 -20.73
C ILE A 7 2.60 32.20 -19.72
N PRO A 8 1.67 31.34 -20.14
CA PRO A 8 1.11 30.32 -19.27
C PRO A 8 2.19 29.37 -18.75
N LYS A 9 2.08 29.02 -17.46
CA LYS A 9 3.07 28.19 -16.77
C LYS A 9 3.25 26.82 -17.41
N GLU A 10 2.19 26.27 -18.00
CA GLU A 10 2.15 24.92 -18.61
C GLU A 10 2.95 24.82 -19.91
N ILE A 11 3.24 25.94 -20.56
CA ILE A 11 4.03 25.95 -21.80
C ILE A 11 5.37 26.65 -21.63
N LEU A 12 5.59 27.32 -20.49
CA LEU A 12 6.81 28.07 -20.22
C LEU A 12 8.10 27.26 -20.45
N PRO A 13 8.17 25.96 -20.09
CA PRO A 13 9.33 25.10 -20.41
C PRO A 13 9.64 25.00 -21.91
N PHE A 14 8.61 25.03 -22.76
CA PHE A 14 8.73 24.90 -24.21
C PHE A 14 8.89 26.25 -24.90
N TYR A 15 8.14 27.26 -24.47
CA TYR A 15 8.10 28.58 -25.08
C TYR A 15 9.48 29.22 -25.21
N LYS A 16 10.36 29.04 -24.21
CA LYS A 16 11.73 29.57 -24.25
C LYS A 16 12.54 29.04 -25.44
N LEU A 17 12.18 27.85 -25.94
CA LEU A 17 12.85 27.12 -27.00
C LEU A 17 12.17 27.23 -28.36
N PHE A 18 11.00 27.87 -28.42
CA PHE A 18 10.36 28.22 -29.69
C PHE A 18 11.28 29.13 -30.52
N ASN A 19 11.17 29.02 -31.84
CA ASN A 19 11.81 29.97 -32.76
C ASN A 19 11.14 31.35 -32.66
N ASP A 20 11.76 32.38 -33.24
CA ASP A 20 11.28 33.76 -33.08
C ASP A 20 9.90 33.97 -33.72
N ASN A 21 9.62 33.30 -34.84
CA ASN A 21 8.33 33.37 -35.52
C ASN A 21 7.20 32.75 -34.67
N GLU A 22 7.42 31.56 -34.11
CA GLU A 22 6.50 30.88 -33.19
C GLU A 22 6.23 31.75 -31.95
N LYS A 23 7.26 32.40 -31.39
CA LYS A 23 7.13 33.33 -30.26
C LYS A 23 6.30 34.55 -30.62
N GLU A 24 6.58 35.16 -31.79
CA GLU A 24 5.84 36.33 -32.27
C GLU A 24 4.36 36.00 -32.48
N GLN A 25 4.05 34.89 -33.15
CA GLN A 25 2.67 34.43 -33.35
C GLN A 25 1.99 34.14 -32.01
N PHE A 26 2.70 33.48 -31.08
CA PHE A 26 2.18 33.21 -29.76
C PHE A 26 1.85 34.51 -29.01
N GLN A 27 2.75 35.49 -28.99
CA GLN A 27 2.53 36.79 -28.34
C GLN A 27 1.38 37.58 -28.99
N LYS A 28 1.34 37.59 -30.33
CA LYS A 28 0.28 38.25 -31.09
C LYS A 28 -1.10 37.67 -30.79
N LEU A 29 -1.24 36.35 -30.74
CA LEU A 29 -2.52 35.70 -30.51
C LEU A 29 -2.90 35.62 -29.02
N SER A 30 -1.91 35.62 -28.12
CA SER A 30 -2.15 35.60 -26.66
C SER A 30 -2.57 36.95 -26.11
N SER A 31 -2.06 38.06 -26.65
CA SER A 31 -2.53 39.41 -26.30
C SER A 31 -4.03 39.64 -26.61
N LEU A 32 -4.61 38.81 -27.49
CA LEU A 32 -6.01 38.87 -27.87
C LEU A 32 -6.92 38.00 -26.99
N ASN A 33 -6.37 37.15 -26.12
CA ASN A 33 -7.15 36.14 -25.39
C ASN A 33 -6.73 36.03 -23.92
N GLN A 34 -7.71 35.98 -23.01
CA GLN A 34 -7.44 35.61 -21.62
C GLN A 34 -7.13 34.11 -21.55
N MET A 35 -5.86 33.75 -21.35
CA MET A 35 -5.43 32.36 -21.19
C MET A 35 -5.61 31.92 -19.74
N SER A 36 -6.72 31.24 -19.46
CA SER A 36 -7.04 30.78 -18.10
C SER A 36 -7.01 29.26 -17.96
N SER A 37 -7.19 28.51 -19.05
CA SER A 37 -7.32 27.05 -19.05
C SER A 37 -6.49 26.36 -20.13
N LEU A 38 -6.27 25.04 -20.00
CA LEU A 38 -5.54 24.24 -21.00
C LEU A 38 -6.20 24.28 -22.38
N ASN A 39 -7.53 24.38 -22.43
CA ASN A 39 -8.28 24.45 -23.68
C ASN A 39 -8.00 25.75 -24.46
N ASP A 40 -7.80 26.85 -23.76
CA ASP A 40 -7.48 28.16 -24.37
C ASP A 40 -6.08 28.11 -25.00
N ILE A 41 -5.11 27.56 -24.25
CA ILE A 41 -3.73 27.39 -24.71
C ILE A 41 -3.69 26.41 -25.90
N ARG A 42 -4.43 25.29 -25.82
CA ARG A 42 -4.54 24.32 -26.91
C ARG A 42 -5.10 24.97 -28.18
N ALA A 43 -6.22 25.70 -28.07
CA ALA A 43 -6.85 26.36 -29.22
C ALA A 43 -5.89 27.35 -29.89
N LEU A 44 -5.09 28.07 -29.10
CA LEU A 44 -4.05 28.95 -29.60
C LEU A 44 -2.97 28.19 -30.36
N LEU A 45 -2.39 27.12 -29.78
CA LEU A 45 -1.35 26.35 -30.45
C LEU A 45 -1.88 25.67 -31.72
N LEU A 46 -3.12 25.20 -31.75
CA LEU A 46 -3.75 24.68 -32.97
C LEU A 46 -3.90 25.74 -34.06
N ASN A 47 -4.21 26.99 -33.68
CA ASN A 47 -4.29 28.10 -34.63
C ASN A 47 -2.91 28.42 -35.23
N ILE A 48 -1.87 28.47 -34.40
CA ILE A 48 -0.48 28.64 -34.87
C ILE A 48 -0.09 27.47 -35.78
N PHE A 49 -0.39 26.23 -35.37
CA PHE A 49 -0.12 25.04 -36.16
C PHE A 49 -0.74 25.11 -37.56
N SER A 50 -1.99 25.57 -37.66
CA SER A 50 -2.72 25.65 -38.94
C SER A 50 -2.19 26.72 -39.92
N LYS A 51 -1.42 27.69 -39.44
CA LYS A 51 -0.94 28.83 -40.24
C LYS A 51 0.43 28.61 -40.86
N GLU A 52 1.18 27.63 -40.37
CA GLU A 52 2.57 27.43 -40.76
C GLU A 52 2.83 25.96 -41.05
N ASN A 53 3.64 25.70 -42.07
CA ASN A 53 3.94 24.33 -42.49
C ASN A 53 5.16 23.75 -41.75
N ASN A 54 6.00 24.59 -41.13
CA ASN A 54 7.24 24.18 -40.48
C ASN A 54 7.24 24.64 -39.01
N HIS A 55 7.10 23.68 -38.09
CA HIS A 55 7.18 23.90 -36.65
C HIS A 55 8.42 23.24 -36.07
N THR A 56 8.96 23.82 -35.00
CA THR A 56 10.05 23.22 -34.23
C THR A 56 9.56 21.97 -33.49
N SER A 57 10.48 21.04 -33.20
CA SER A 57 10.19 19.90 -32.32
C SER A 57 9.66 20.33 -30.95
N TYR A 58 10.10 21.47 -30.41
CA TYR A 58 9.62 21.99 -29.13
C TYR A 58 8.16 22.44 -29.17
N PHE A 59 7.76 23.09 -30.26
CA PHE A 59 6.36 23.43 -30.51
C PHE A 59 5.50 22.17 -30.63
N MET A 60 5.95 21.18 -31.40
CA MET A 60 5.25 19.91 -31.57
C MET A 60 5.11 19.14 -30.24
N LEU A 61 6.15 19.14 -29.39
CA LEU A 61 6.07 18.55 -28.05
C LEU A 61 5.05 19.28 -27.16
N ALA A 62 5.03 20.62 -27.19
CA ALA A 62 4.09 21.42 -26.41
C ALA A 62 2.64 21.18 -26.85
N LEU A 63 2.40 21.17 -28.16
CA LEU A 63 1.09 20.89 -28.75
C LEU A 63 0.60 19.48 -28.41
N GLY A 64 1.45 18.46 -28.62
CA GLY A 64 1.12 17.08 -28.26
C GLY A 64 0.80 16.90 -26.78
N ARG A 65 1.57 17.57 -25.90
CA ARG A 65 1.34 17.57 -24.44
C ARG A 65 -0.04 18.14 -24.10
N LEU A 66 -0.41 19.29 -24.69
CA LEU A 66 -1.71 19.91 -24.41
C LEU A 66 -2.86 19.07 -24.95
N LEU A 67 -2.73 18.50 -26.15
CA LEU A 67 -3.72 17.59 -26.72
C LEU A 67 -3.92 16.35 -25.84
N TYR A 68 -2.84 15.79 -25.27
CA TYR A 68 -2.92 14.69 -24.31
C TYR A 68 -3.68 15.07 -23.03
N HIS A 69 -3.35 16.19 -22.40
CA HIS A 69 -3.98 16.59 -21.12
C HIS A 69 -5.41 17.13 -21.28
N THR A 70 -5.71 17.78 -22.41
CA THR A 70 -7.09 18.14 -22.78
C THR A 70 -7.89 16.95 -23.33
N SER A 71 -7.24 15.81 -23.55
CA SER A 71 -7.83 14.57 -24.06
C SER A 71 -8.50 14.73 -25.43
N ASP A 72 -7.86 15.52 -26.29
CA ASP A 72 -8.25 15.77 -27.67
C ASP A 72 -7.61 14.74 -28.61
N ILE A 73 -8.11 13.51 -28.50
CA ILE A 73 -7.57 12.33 -29.17
C ILE A 73 -7.64 12.49 -30.69
N GLN A 74 -8.75 13.04 -31.19
CA GLN A 74 -8.99 13.18 -32.63
C GLN A 74 -7.96 14.10 -33.27
N ASN A 75 -7.70 15.27 -32.66
CA ASN A 75 -6.67 16.16 -33.17
C ASN A 75 -5.26 15.57 -32.99
N LEU A 76 -4.99 14.92 -31.86
CA LEU A 76 -3.69 14.27 -31.63
C LEU A 76 -3.38 13.20 -32.69
N GLU A 77 -4.35 12.34 -33.01
CA GLU A 77 -4.22 11.33 -34.05
C GLU A 77 -4.13 11.93 -35.45
N THR A 78 -4.96 12.92 -35.75
CA THR A 78 -4.99 13.58 -37.06
C THR A 78 -3.67 14.27 -37.35
N ILE A 79 -3.16 15.04 -36.40
CA ILE A 79 -1.88 15.74 -36.53
C ILE A 79 -0.73 14.73 -36.60
N TYR A 80 -0.76 13.66 -35.81
CA TYR A 80 0.25 12.60 -35.92
C TYR A 80 0.28 11.98 -37.32
N LYS A 81 -0.89 11.63 -37.87
CA LYS A 81 -1.01 11.07 -39.23
C LYS A 81 -0.57 12.04 -40.32
N GLN A 82 -0.82 13.34 -40.15
CA GLN A 82 -0.45 14.37 -41.11
C GLN A 82 1.04 14.69 -41.10
N THR A 83 1.65 14.75 -39.91
CA THR A 83 3.03 15.23 -39.74
C THR A 83 4.06 14.12 -39.62
N ASP A 84 3.61 12.92 -39.23
CA ASP A 84 4.47 11.79 -38.85
C ASP A 84 5.54 12.16 -37.80
N SER A 85 5.28 13.21 -37.00
CA SER A 85 6.20 13.73 -35.98
C SER A 85 6.33 12.76 -34.81
N ALA A 86 7.58 12.46 -34.43
CA ALA A 86 7.86 11.61 -33.27
C ALA A 86 7.40 12.27 -31.95
N GLU A 87 7.44 13.61 -31.89
CA GLU A 87 7.04 14.42 -30.74
C GLU A 87 5.54 14.32 -30.45
N ILE A 88 4.70 14.43 -31.49
CA ILE A 88 3.26 14.20 -31.38
C ILE A 88 2.99 12.71 -31.14
N GLY A 89 3.73 11.85 -31.84
CA GLY A 89 3.63 10.41 -31.73
C GLY A 89 3.89 9.88 -30.31
N LEU A 90 4.81 10.48 -29.55
CA LEU A 90 5.03 10.16 -28.13
C LEU A 90 3.74 10.32 -27.32
N TRP A 91 3.10 11.48 -27.41
CA TRP A 91 1.87 11.77 -26.66
C TRP A 91 0.70 10.92 -27.14
N TYR A 92 0.65 10.63 -28.44
CA TYR A 92 -0.31 9.69 -29.01
C TYR A 92 -0.10 8.27 -28.47
N ALA A 93 1.15 7.82 -28.33
CA ALA A 93 1.48 6.53 -27.74
C ALA A 93 1.11 6.44 -26.25
N PHE A 94 1.38 7.48 -25.45
CA PHE A 94 0.91 7.56 -24.06
C PHE A 94 -0.61 7.41 -23.97
N LEU A 95 -1.34 8.11 -24.83
CA LEU A 95 -2.79 8.05 -24.84
C LEU A 95 -3.32 6.69 -25.31
N LYS A 96 -2.69 6.10 -26.33
CA LYS A 96 -3.02 4.76 -26.79
C LYS A 96 -2.81 3.75 -25.68
N LEU A 97 -1.65 3.71 -25.03
CA LEU A 97 -1.42 2.80 -23.91
C LEU A 97 -2.42 2.97 -22.76
N ALA A 98 -2.96 4.17 -22.56
CA ALA A 98 -4.03 4.40 -21.59
C ALA A 98 -5.40 3.91 -22.06
N SER A 99 -5.63 3.74 -23.37
CA SER A 99 -6.93 3.50 -24.02
C SER A 99 -7.06 2.18 -24.81
N THR A 100 -5.98 1.51 -25.19
CA THR A 100 -5.99 0.32 -26.04
C THR A 100 -5.88 -0.97 -25.24
N ASP A 101 -6.65 -1.97 -25.66
CA ASP A 101 -6.54 -3.36 -25.19
C ASP A 101 -5.44 -4.15 -25.92
N ASP A 102 -4.89 -3.63 -27.04
CA ASP A 102 -3.95 -4.35 -27.92
C ASP A 102 -2.50 -3.90 -27.72
N ILE A 103 -1.97 -4.35 -26.58
CA ILE A 103 -0.60 -4.20 -26.11
C ILE A 103 0.44 -4.41 -27.26
N ARG A 104 0.25 -5.40 -28.15
CA ARG A 104 1.24 -5.71 -29.21
C ARG A 104 1.38 -4.61 -30.26
N LYS A 105 0.27 -3.96 -30.66
CA LYS A 105 0.31 -2.88 -31.66
C LYS A 105 1.02 -1.64 -31.14
N ASP A 106 0.93 -1.39 -29.84
CA ASP A 106 1.54 -0.22 -29.22
C ASP A 106 3.06 -0.34 -29.11
N LYS A 107 3.60 -1.57 -28.93
CA LYS A 107 5.06 -1.78 -28.94
C LYS A 107 5.68 -1.47 -30.32
N ASN A 108 5.00 -1.82 -31.41
CA ASN A 108 5.48 -1.50 -32.76
C ASN A 108 5.51 0.02 -32.98
N LEU A 109 4.49 0.74 -32.50
CA LEU A 109 4.47 2.21 -32.55
C LEU A 109 5.65 2.81 -31.77
N LEU A 110 5.94 2.33 -30.56
CA LEU A 110 7.07 2.81 -29.75
C LEU A 110 8.42 2.60 -30.45
N ASN A 111 8.63 1.43 -31.08
CA ASN A 111 9.83 1.14 -31.85
C ASN A 111 9.96 2.09 -33.06
N GLN A 112 8.89 2.29 -33.82
CA GLN A 112 8.86 3.22 -34.95
C GLN A 112 9.20 4.66 -34.51
N LEU A 113 8.64 5.12 -33.39
CA LEU A 113 8.93 6.45 -32.85
C LEU A 113 10.39 6.59 -32.40
N ARG A 114 10.97 5.52 -31.84
CA ARG A 114 12.38 5.49 -31.40
C ARG A 114 13.34 5.58 -32.59
N GLU A 115 13.02 4.94 -33.71
CA GLU A 115 13.79 5.02 -34.95
C GLU A 115 13.70 6.40 -35.62
N LYS A 116 12.53 7.07 -35.51
CA LYS A 116 12.29 8.37 -36.15
C LYS A 116 12.90 9.56 -35.41
N THR A 117 13.11 9.46 -34.11
CA THR A 117 13.61 10.59 -33.33
C THR A 117 15.14 10.58 -33.20
N ASN A 118 15.75 11.73 -33.45
CA ASN A 118 17.17 11.97 -33.17
C ASN A 118 17.40 12.62 -31.80
N TYR A 119 16.34 12.92 -31.04
CA TYR A 119 16.45 13.55 -29.73
C TYR A 119 16.65 12.50 -28.63
N PRO A 120 17.81 12.48 -27.93
CA PRO A 120 18.06 11.54 -26.84
C PRO A 120 16.97 11.60 -25.75
N LEU A 121 16.50 12.81 -25.45
CA LEU A 121 15.43 13.07 -24.48
C LEU A 121 14.08 12.45 -24.89
N LEU A 122 13.79 12.38 -26.19
CA LEU A 122 12.56 11.76 -26.68
C LEU A 122 12.68 10.23 -26.66
N LYS A 123 13.84 9.69 -27.06
CA LYS A 123 14.13 8.24 -26.90
C LYS A 123 13.99 7.82 -25.44
N LEU A 124 14.45 8.68 -24.53
CA LEU A 124 14.35 8.46 -23.10
C LEU A 124 12.90 8.30 -22.64
N LEU A 125 12.04 9.26 -22.99
CA LEU A 125 10.61 9.22 -22.67
C LEU A 125 9.92 7.99 -23.27
N LEU A 126 10.24 7.64 -24.53
CA LEU A 126 9.71 6.44 -25.17
C LEU A 126 10.10 5.18 -24.42
N THR A 127 11.31 5.10 -23.87
CA THR A 127 11.72 3.99 -22.99
C THR A 127 10.94 3.96 -21.68
N SER A 128 10.65 5.12 -21.08
CA SER A 128 9.78 5.18 -19.90
C SER A 128 8.33 4.80 -20.19
N VAL A 129 7.84 5.13 -21.39
CA VAL A 129 6.54 4.66 -21.90
C VAL A 129 6.55 3.14 -22.10
N GLU A 130 7.65 2.58 -22.62
CA GLU A 130 7.84 1.14 -22.76
C GLU A 130 7.90 0.43 -21.39
N LEU A 131 8.48 1.08 -20.37
CA LEU A 131 8.47 0.59 -18.99
C LEU A 131 7.04 0.51 -18.44
N ILE A 132 6.23 1.56 -18.63
CA ILE A 132 4.80 1.52 -18.29
C ILE A 132 4.16 0.32 -18.98
N TYR A 133 4.40 0.16 -20.28
CA TYR A 133 3.89 -0.94 -21.07
C TYR A 133 4.24 -2.33 -20.49
N TYR A 134 5.50 -2.59 -20.13
CA TYR A 134 5.91 -3.88 -19.55
C TYR A 134 5.18 -4.17 -18.24
N ILE A 135 4.98 -3.14 -17.41
CA ILE A 135 4.32 -3.30 -16.12
C ILE A 135 2.81 -3.49 -16.26
N TYR A 136 2.16 -2.74 -17.16
CA TYR A 136 0.75 -2.99 -17.50
C TYR A 136 0.56 -4.41 -18.06
N SER A 137 1.52 -4.92 -18.82
CA SER A 137 1.54 -6.30 -19.32
C SER A 137 1.89 -7.36 -18.28
N GLY A 138 2.21 -6.97 -17.04
CA GLY A 138 2.53 -7.88 -15.93
C GLY A 138 3.87 -8.61 -16.06
N LYS A 139 4.80 -8.10 -16.86
CA LYS A 139 6.15 -8.67 -17.00
C LYS A 139 7.11 -8.01 -16.01
N GLU A 140 8.01 -8.81 -15.44
CA GLU A 140 9.11 -8.28 -14.63
C GLU A 140 9.99 -7.35 -15.48
N PHE A 141 10.32 -6.20 -14.91
CA PHE A 141 11.19 -5.24 -15.55
C PHE A 141 12.13 -4.64 -14.50
N ASN A 142 13.44 -4.71 -14.75
CA ASN A 142 14.46 -4.17 -13.86
C ASN A 142 14.55 -2.65 -14.06
N ILE A 143 13.84 -1.90 -13.22
CA ILE A 143 13.81 -0.44 -13.23
C ILE A 143 15.22 0.16 -13.04
N ARG A 144 16.09 -0.49 -12.25
CA ARG A 144 17.46 0.00 -11.98
C ARG A 144 18.36 -0.03 -13.22
N GLU A 145 18.40 -1.14 -13.94
CA GLU A 145 19.23 -1.26 -15.15
C GLU A 145 18.82 -0.22 -16.20
N THR A 146 17.52 0.00 -16.35
CA THR A 146 17.02 1.01 -17.29
C THR A 146 17.33 2.41 -16.78
N LYS A 147 17.18 2.69 -15.48
CA LYS A 147 17.58 3.97 -14.87
C LYS A 147 19.06 4.29 -15.05
N ASP A 148 19.93 3.31 -14.89
CA ASP A 148 21.38 3.51 -15.06
C ASP A 148 21.71 3.77 -16.53
N VAL A 149 21.08 3.06 -17.48
CA VAL A 149 21.18 3.37 -18.92
C VAL A 149 20.63 4.76 -19.23
N ILE A 150 19.53 5.17 -18.60
CA ILE A 150 18.85 6.47 -18.76
C ILE A 150 19.71 7.64 -18.27
N VAL A 151 20.23 7.54 -17.04
CA VAL A 151 21.03 8.60 -16.41
C VAL A 151 22.38 8.70 -17.12
N ASN A 152 22.99 7.56 -17.47
CA ASN A 152 24.28 7.54 -18.14
C ASN A 152 24.19 8.01 -19.60
N SER A 153 23.12 7.68 -20.35
CA SER A 153 22.95 8.17 -21.73
C SER A 153 22.76 9.69 -21.80
N PHE A 154 21.99 10.29 -20.88
CA PHE A 154 21.81 11.74 -20.83
C PHE A 154 23.09 12.48 -20.39
N LEU A 155 23.88 11.88 -19.49
CA LEU A 155 25.15 12.47 -19.08
C LEU A 155 26.20 12.49 -20.21
N VAL A 156 26.10 11.58 -21.17
CA VAL A 156 27.10 11.36 -22.22
C VAL A 156 26.78 12.08 -23.55
N GLU A 157 25.51 12.23 -23.94
CA GLU A 157 25.17 12.62 -25.32
C GLU A 157 24.96 14.13 -25.62
N ASP A 158 24.84 15.03 -24.64
CA ASP A 158 24.52 16.45 -24.94
C ASP A 158 25.23 17.47 -24.03
N ILE A 159 26.56 17.44 -24.00
CA ILE A 159 27.38 18.36 -23.19
C ILE A 159 27.23 19.82 -23.65
N GLU A 160 27.03 20.07 -24.96
CA GLU A 160 27.03 21.42 -25.53
C GLU A 160 25.70 22.18 -25.36
N ASN A 161 24.54 21.52 -25.27
CA ASN A 161 23.23 22.18 -25.06
C ASN A 161 22.63 21.98 -23.66
N ARG A 162 23.40 21.49 -22.70
CA ARG A 162 22.96 21.15 -21.33
C ARG A 162 22.15 22.26 -20.64
N GLU A 163 22.58 23.51 -20.74
CA GLU A 163 21.87 24.66 -20.15
C GLU A 163 20.56 24.98 -20.88
N LYS A 164 20.55 24.86 -22.22
CA LYS A 164 19.37 25.14 -23.06
C LYS A 164 18.27 24.08 -22.84
N HIS A 165 18.62 22.81 -22.70
CA HIS A 165 17.65 21.71 -22.52
C HIS A 165 17.36 21.36 -21.06
N LYS A 166 18.01 22.01 -20.09
CA LYS A 166 17.88 21.75 -18.65
C LYS A 166 16.43 21.76 -18.17
N VAL A 167 15.62 22.70 -18.65
CA VAL A 167 14.22 22.86 -18.24
C VAL A 167 13.34 21.75 -18.82
N LEU A 168 13.55 21.36 -20.08
CA LEU A 168 12.84 20.22 -20.69
C LEU A 168 13.26 18.90 -20.07
N PHE A 169 14.55 18.71 -19.78
CA PHE A 169 15.02 17.53 -19.08
C PHE A 169 14.34 17.39 -17.73
N LYS A 170 14.31 18.47 -16.92
CA LYS A 170 13.58 18.47 -15.65
C LYS A 170 12.10 18.11 -15.83
N LEU A 171 11.42 18.72 -16.81
CA LEU A 171 10.01 18.43 -17.09
C LEU A 171 9.76 16.93 -17.38
N PHE A 172 10.56 16.36 -18.28
CA PHE A 172 10.41 14.97 -18.68
C PHE A 172 10.85 13.99 -17.60
N TYR A 173 11.93 14.30 -16.89
CA TYR A 173 12.37 13.53 -15.74
C TYR A 173 11.30 13.53 -14.62
N SER A 174 10.60 14.64 -14.40
CA SER A 174 9.45 14.68 -13.48
C SER A 174 8.32 13.73 -13.92
N TYR A 175 8.00 13.62 -15.20
CA TYR A 175 7.04 12.62 -15.68
C TYR A 175 7.51 11.19 -15.37
N ILE A 176 8.78 10.89 -15.65
CA ILE A 176 9.39 9.58 -15.37
C ILE A 176 9.29 9.24 -13.88
N LEU A 177 9.64 10.19 -13.01
CA LEU A 177 9.57 10.01 -11.56
C LEU A 177 8.12 9.84 -11.08
N ILE A 178 7.16 10.62 -11.58
CA ILE A 178 5.73 10.46 -11.26
C ILE A 178 5.23 9.05 -11.64
N ILE A 179 5.66 8.55 -12.80
CA ILE A 179 5.36 7.18 -13.23
C ILE A 179 5.98 6.20 -12.24
N GLU A 180 7.27 6.33 -11.94
CA GLU A 180 7.99 5.45 -11.00
C GLU A 180 7.37 5.45 -9.60
N ILE A 181 6.96 6.60 -9.09
CA ILE A 181 6.25 6.74 -7.81
C ILE A 181 4.92 6.01 -7.88
N SER A 182 4.14 6.23 -8.94
CA SER A 182 2.86 5.53 -9.15
C SER A 182 3.04 4.02 -9.20
N LEU A 183 4.11 3.55 -9.84
CA LEU A 183 4.45 2.14 -9.95
C LEU A 183 4.84 1.54 -8.60
N ASN A 184 5.74 2.19 -7.88
CA ASN A 184 6.14 1.75 -6.54
C ASN A 184 4.97 1.82 -5.56
N PHE A 185 4.08 2.79 -5.72
CA PHE A 185 2.83 2.85 -4.96
C PHE A 185 1.91 1.67 -5.26
N LEU A 186 1.71 1.33 -6.54
CA LEU A 186 0.91 0.16 -6.95
C LEU A 186 1.54 -1.16 -6.49
N GLN A 187 2.87 -1.23 -6.43
CA GLN A 187 3.64 -2.35 -5.88
C GLN A 187 3.82 -2.25 -4.37
N ASN A 188 3.10 -1.36 -3.68
CA ASN A 188 3.13 -1.16 -2.23
C ASN A 188 4.53 -0.91 -1.62
N HIS A 189 5.50 -0.45 -2.42
CA HIS A 189 6.80 0.03 -1.99
C HIS A 189 6.70 1.49 -1.51
N ILE A 190 5.85 1.73 -0.50
CA ILE A 190 5.44 3.08 -0.09
C ILE A 190 6.60 3.94 0.40
N SER A 191 7.56 3.37 1.13
CA SER A 191 8.74 4.11 1.62
C SER A 191 9.60 4.62 0.47
N TYR A 192 9.87 3.76 -0.51
CA TYR A 192 10.65 4.16 -1.70
C TYR A 192 9.90 5.19 -2.55
N ALA A 193 8.59 5.00 -2.73
CA ALA A 193 7.74 5.97 -3.42
C ALA A 193 7.75 7.35 -2.72
N LYS A 194 7.76 7.38 -1.38
CA LYS A 194 7.87 8.61 -0.60
C LYS A 194 9.22 9.30 -0.81
N ASP A 195 10.32 8.56 -0.77
CA ASP A 195 11.65 9.14 -0.92
C ASP A 195 11.84 9.73 -2.32
N LEU A 196 11.36 9.03 -3.35
CA LEU A 196 11.31 9.54 -4.73
C LEU A 196 10.43 10.79 -4.84
N LEU A 197 9.29 10.82 -4.15
CA LEU A 197 8.35 11.94 -4.19
C LEU A 197 8.99 13.22 -3.65
N ILE A 198 9.74 13.16 -2.54
CA ILE A 198 10.44 14.33 -1.98
C ILE A 198 11.35 14.97 -3.03
N HIS A 199 12.17 14.15 -3.70
CA HIS A 199 13.05 14.64 -4.75
C HIS A 199 12.28 15.19 -5.96
N THR A 200 11.16 14.55 -6.31
CA THR A 200 10.31 14.97 -7.43
C THR A 200 9.66 16.33 -7.18
N SER A 201 9.19 16.57 -5.95
CA SER A 201 8.55 17.83 -5.55
C SER A 201 9.51 19.03 -5.66
N GLU A 202 10.79 18.85 -5.31
CA GLU A 202 11.82 19.88 -5.48
C GLU A 202 12.00 20.26 -6.96
N ILE A 203 12.07 19.26 -7.85
CA ILE A 203 12.23 19.49 -9.29
C ILE A 203 11.01 20.22 -9.86
N ILE A 204 9.81 19.74 -9.54
CA ILE A 204 8.54 20.32 -10.01
C ILE A 204 8.40 21.77 -9.52
N GLY A 205 8.80 22.06 -8.28
CA GLY A 205 8.81 23.42 -7.75
C GLY A 205 9.63 24.40 -8.60
N THR A 206 10.72 23.95 -9.21
CA THR A 206 11.54 24.79 -10.12
C THR A 206 10.94 24.99 -11.52
N LEU A 207 9.95 24.19 -11.91
CA LEU A 207 9.30 24.28 -13.23
C LEU A 207 8.09 25.21 -13.22
N GLU A 208 7.50 25.45 -12.04
CA GLU A 208 6.22 26.14 -11.86
C GLU A 208 5.06 25.55 -12.67
N ASP A 209 5.15 24.28 -13.09
CA ASP A 209 4.17 23.64 -13.96
C ASP A 209 2.98 23.11 -13.16
N ARG A 210 1.81 23.74 -13.33
CA ARG A 210 0.61 23.39 -12.54
C ARG A 210 0.03 22.00 -12.87
N ILE A 211 0.30 21.45 -14.05
CA ILE A 211 -0.10 20.06 -14.38
C ILE A 211 0.71 19.11 -13.51
N LEU A 212 2.04 19.27 -13.50
CA LEU A 212 2.92 18.43 -12.68
C LEU A 212 2.67 18.63 -11.18
N GLU A 213 2.42 19.86 -10.73
CA GLU A 213 2.03 20.15 -9.34
C GLU A 213 0.75 19.39 -8.94
N SER A 214 -0.29 19.43 -9.79
CA SER A 214 -1.53 18.70 -9.54
C SER A 214 -1.31 17.18 -9.45
N MET A 215 -0.45 16.63 -10.32
CA MET A 215 -0.06 15.21 -10.33
C MET A 215 0.73 14.80 -9.09
N GLU A 216 1.68 15.63 -8.66
CA GLU A 216 2.48 15.44 -7.45
C GLU A 216 1.60 15.45 -6.21
N LEU A 217 0.73 16.46 -6.06
CA LEU A 217 -0.19 16.58 -4.92
C LEU A 217 -1.09 15.35 -4.77
N ARG A 218 -1.57 14.79 -5.89
CA ARG A 218 -2.37 13.55 -5.90
C ARG A 218 -1.56 12.36 -5.39
N LEU A 219 -0.31 12.20 -5.82
CA LEU A 219 0.55 11.10 -5.34
C LEU A 219 0.93 11.27 -3.87
N SER A 220 1.23 12.49 -3.45
CA SER A 220 1.44 12.86 -2.05
C SER A 220 0.22 12.53 -1.19
N ALA A 221 -0.98 12.82 -1.69
CA ALA A 221 -2.24 12.47 -1.04
C ALA A 221 -2.46 10.95 -0.95
N LEU A 222 -2.16 10.20 -2.01
CA LEU A 222 -2.25 8.74 -2.02
C LEU A 222 -1.29 8.09 -1.00
N ILE A 223 -0.05 8.59 -0.92
CA ILE A 223 0.92 8.13 0.09
C ILE A 223 0.46 8.50 1.50
N ALA A 224 -0.05 9.71 1.71
CA ALA A 224 -0.64 10.12 2.99
C ALA A 224 -1.84 9.24 3.38
N LEU A 225 -2.69 8.92 2.41
CA LEU A 225 -3.86 8.05 2.57
C LEU A 225 -3.44 6.63 3.00
N ARG A 226 -2.42 6.04 2.35
CA ARG A 226 -1.86 4.74 2.75
C ARG A 226 -1.31 4.76 4.18
N LYS A 227 -0.72 5.89 4.59
CA LYS A 227 -0.26 6.11 5.97
C LYS A 227 -1.39 6.49 6.93
N ASN A 228 -2.65 6.46 6.48
CA ASN A 228 -3.83 6.83 7.25
C ASN A 228 -3.78 8.26 7.81
N ASN A 229 -2.98 9.14 7.21
CA ASN A 229 -2.99 10.56 7.53
C ASN A 229 -4.13 11.22 6.73
N PHE A 230 -5.38 10.94 7.14
CA PHE A 230 -6.58 11.34 6.42
C PHE A 230 -6.70 12.86 6.25
N SER A 231 -6.32 13.64 7.27
CA SER A 231 -6.34 15.11 7.20
C SER A 231 -5.40 15.64 6.12
N THR A 232 -4.15 15.15 6.10
CA THR A 232 -3.18 15.53 5.06
C THR A 232 -3.63 15.06 3.68
N ALA A 233 -4.09 13.81 3.57
CA ALA A 233 -4.59 13.26 2.31
C ALA A 233 -5.77 14.08 1.76
N GLN A 234 -6.74 14.43 2.61
CA GLN A 234 -7.88 15.26 2.25
C GLN A 234 -7.44 16.62 1.73
N HIS A 235 -6.60 17.33 2.48
CA HIS A 235 -6.09 18.63 2.09
C HIS A 235 -5.36 18.58 0.73
N LEU A 236 -4.46 17.61 0.55
CA LEU A 236 -3.70 17.45 -0.69
C LEU A 236 -4.58 17.07 -1.88
N PHE A 237 -5.54 16.16 -1.73
CA PHE A 237 -6.47 15.81 -2.81
C PHE A 237 -7.35 17.00 -3.21
N LEU A 238 -7.89 17.76 -2.26
CA LEU A 238 -8.71 18.93 -2.57
C LEU A 238 -7.91 20.00 -3.31
N ARG A 239 -6.64 20.18 -2.93
CA ARG A 239 -5.73 21.12 -3.61
C ARG A 239 -5.38 20.65 -5.02
N SER A 240 -5.13 19.36 -5.20
CA SER A 240 -4.94 18.72 -6.51
C SER A 240 -6.17 18.89 -7.40
N LEU A 241 -7.38 18.66 -6.86
CA LEU A 241 -8.64 18.84 -7.57
C LEU A 241 -8.88 20.30 -7.98
N ALA A 242 -8.60 21.25 -7.09
CA ALA A 242 -8.75 22.67 -7.39
C ALA A 242 -7.85 23.12 -8.57
N LEU A 243 -6.63 22.58 -8.66
CA LEU A 243 -5.76 22.80 -9.82
C LEU A 243 -6.34 22.14 -11.08
N ALA A 244 -6.82 20.91 -10.99
CA ALA A 244 -7.43 20.21 -12.12
C ALA A 244 -8.65 20.98 -12.67
N ASP A 245 -9.51 21.48 -11.79
CA ASP A 245 -10.69 22.28 -12.14
C ASP A 245 -10.30 23.63 -12.75
N MET A 246 -9.30 24.32 -12.18
CA MET A 246 -8.75 25.57 -12.72
C MET A 246 -8.21 25.37 -14.14
N LEU A 247 -7.47 24.27 -14.36
CA LEU A 247 -6.90 23.91 -15.65
C LEU A 247 -7.95 23.37 -16.64
N LYS A 248 -9.14 23.01 -16.15
CA LYS A 248 -10.17 22.23 -16.85
C LYS A 248 -9.62 20.89 -17.37
N GLU A 249 -8.70 20.26 -16.63
CA GLU A 249 -8.17 18.93 -16.98
C GLU A 249 -9.12 17.83 -16.48
N VAL A 250 -10.15 17.57 -17.27
CA VAL A 250 -11.26 16.69 -16.86
C VAL A 250 -10.83 15.26 -16.57
N ARG A 251 -9.88 14.69 -17.32
CA ARG A 251 -9.39 13.32 -17.10
C ARG A 251 -8.82 13.16 -15.69
N PHE A 252 -8.03 14.13 -15.25
CA PHE A 252 -7.41 14.10 -13.93
C PHE A 252 -8.41 14.42 -12.84
N ALA A 253 -9.36 15.34 -13.09
CA ALA A 253 -10.49 15.54 -12.19
C ALA A 253 -11.28 14.25 -11.94
N ILE A 254 -11.52 13.41 -12.97
CA ILE A 254 -12.17 12.10 -12.81
C ILE A 254 -11.38 11.21 -11.84
N GLN A 255 -10.06 11.11 -12.02
CA GLN A 255 -9.18 10.30 -11.18
C GLN A 255 -9.18 10.80 -9.73
N VAL A 256 -8.93 12.10 -9.51
CA VAL A 256 -8.87 12.70 -8.16
C VAL A 256 -10.21 12.60 -7.45
N ASN A 257 -11.35 12.85 -8.13
CA ASN A 257 -12.67 12.64 -7.53
C ASN A 257 -12.84 11.18 -7.08
N SER A 258 -12.42 10.20 -7.90
CA SER A 258 -12.52 8.79 -7.51
C SER A 258 -11.65 8.45 -6.29
N GLU A 259 -10.47 9.06 -6.15
CA GLU A 259 -9.56 8.84 -5.02
C GLU A 259 -10.02 9.56 -3.75
N ILE A 260 -10.65 10.73 -3.88
CA ILE A 260 -11.37 11.37 -2.76
C ILE A 260 -12.53 10.48 -2.29
N GLY A 261 -13.23 9.82 -3.23
CA GLY A 261 -14.22 8.81 -2.91
C GLY A 261 -13.65 7.69 -2.04
N ASP A 262 -12.48 7.17 -2.41
CA ASP A 262 -11.77 6.13 -1.63
C ASP A 262 -11.36 6.64 -0.24
N LEU A 263 -10.85 7.87 -0.14
CA LEU A 263 -10.52 8.52 1.13
C LEU A 263 -11.74 8.56 2.07
N TYR A 264 -12.87 9.09 1.59
CA TYR A 264 -14.08 9.17 2.42
C TYR A 264 -14.63 7.79 2.76
N LEU A 265 -14.51 6.82 1.85
CA LEU A 265 -14.92 5.44 2.12
C LEU A 265 -14.07 4.82 3.24
N GLN A 266 -12.75 5.07 3.25
CA GLN A 266 -11.84 4.63 4.30
C GLN A 266 -12.12 5.30 5.66
N MET A 267 -12.44 6.61 5.64
CA MET A 267 -12.90 7.33 6.83
C MET A 267 -14.26 6.82 7.35
N GLY A 268 -15.02 6.08 6.53
CA GLY A 268 -16.37 5.63 6.86
C GLY A 268 -17.47 6.65 6.52
N HIS A 269 -17.12 7.73 5.83
CA HIS A 269 -18.04 8.76 5.36
C HIS A 269 -18.70 8.30 4.05
N VAL A 270 -19.55 7.28 4.17
CA VAL A 270 -20.11 6.54 3.02
C VAL A 270 -20.91 7.44 2.06
N LYS A 271 -21.67 8.41 2.58
CA LYS A 271 -22.46 9.33 1.76
C LYS A 271 -21.57 10.23 0.91
N ASP A 272 -20.51 10.77 1.51
CA ASP A 272 -19.55 11.64 0.81
C ASP A 272 -18.77 10.85 -0.23
N ALA A 273 -18.34 9.63 0.10
CA ALA A 273 -17.68 8.73 -0.85
C ALA A 273 -18.50 8.56 -2.14
N LYS A 274 -19.81 8.29 -1.99
CA LYS A 274 -20.72 8.16 -3.13
C LYS A 274 -20.83 9.44 -3.94
N LEU A 275 -20.95 10.59 -3.29
CA LEU A 275 -21.03 11.89 -3.99
C LEU A 275 -19.84 12.08 -4.93
N PHE A 276 -18.62 11.76 -4.47
CA PHE A 276 -17.41 11.90 -5.27
C PHE A 276 -17.29 10.84 -6.38
N TYR A 277 -17.70 9.59 -6.13
CA TYR A 277 -17.79 8.60 -7.20
C TYR A 277 -18.82 8.99 -8.28
N ASP A 278 -19.99 9.52 -7.89
CA ASP A 278 -21.03 9.98 -8.81
C ASP A 278 -20.55 11.19 -9.63
N LYS A 279 -19.79 12.12 -9.03
CA LYS A 279 -19.13 13.22 -9.77
C LYS A 279 -18.16 12.68 -10.82
N SER A 280 -17.30 11.74 -10.44
CA SER A 280 -16.35 11.09 -11.35
C SER A 280 -17.06 10.39 -12.52
N LEU A 281 -18.16 9.67 -12.24
CA LEU A 281 -18.95 8.96 -13.25
C LEU A 281 -19.69 9.91 -14.19
N ASN A 282 -20.24 11.01 -13.67
CA ASN A 282 -20.92 12.02 -14.48
C ASN A 282 -19.96 12.75 -15.42
N LEU A 283 -18.75 13.06 -14.95
CA LEU A 283 -17.68 13.58 -15.80
C LEU A 283 -17.32 12.57 -16.88
N LEU A 284 -17.10 11.31 -16.53
CA LEU A 284 -16.78 10.27 -17.51
C LEU A 284 -17.86 10.12 -18.59
N ARG A 285 -19.15 10.11 -18.21
CA ARG A 285 -20.29 10.03 -19.14
C ARG A 285 -20.40 11.25 -20.05
N LYS A 286 -20.12 12.45 -19.54
CA LYS A 286 -20.18 13.69 -20.31
C LYS A 286 -19.12 13.73 -21.41
N TYR A 287 -18.02 13.01 -21.23
CA TYR A 287 -16.87 13.02 -22.12
C TYR A 287 -16.55 11.59 -22.56
N ALA A 288 -17.40 11.07 -23.45
CA ALA A 288 -17.35 9.70 -23.96
C ALA A 288 -16.04 9.32 -24.70
N SER A 289 -15.13 10.26 -24.91
CA SER A 289 -13.79 10.02 -25.48
C SER A 289 -12.78 9.45 -24.46
N TYR A 290 -13.13 9.35 -23.19
CA TYR A 290 -12.24 8.78 -22.17
C TYR A 290 -12.12 7.26 -22.25
N SER A 291 -10.95 6.77 -21.81
CA SER A 291 -10.58 5.36 -21.89
C SER A 291 -11.61 4.43 -21.21
N SER A 292 -11.95 3.34 -21.89
CA SER A 292 -12.71 2.20 -21.36
C SER A 292 -12.11 1.67 -20.05
N SER A 293 -10.78 1.69 -19.91
CA SER A 293 -10.10 1.22 -18.71
C SER A 293 -10.39 2.09 -17.49
N LEU A 294 -10.52 3.41 -17.66
CA LEU A 294 -10.88 4.32 -16.56
C LEU A 294 -12.31 4.06 -16.08
N GLN A 295 -13.23 3.73 -17.01
CA GLN A 295 -14.58 3.29 -16.67
C GLN A 295 -14.57 2.00 -15.87
N GLY A 296 -13.81 0.99 -16.32
CA GLY A 296 -13.62 -0.26 -15.59
C GLY A 296 -13.11 -0.02 -14.17
N ILE A 297 -12.05 0.80 -14.00
CA ILE A 297 -11.49 1.13 -12.68
C ILE A 297 -12.55 1.79 -11.79
N LEU A 298 -13.27 2.80 -12.29
CA LEU A 298 -14.29 3.49 -11.50
C LEU A 298 -15.44 2.56 -11.08
N LEU A 299 -15.89 1.67 -11.96
CA LEU A 299 -16.89 0.66 -11.64
C LEU A 299 -16.42 -0.28 -10.53
N SER A 300 -15.13 -0.65 -10.52
CA SER A 300 -14.56 -1.46 -9.42
C SER A 300 -14.56 -0.72 -8.08
N LYS A 301 -14.35 0.60 -8.08
CA LYS A 301 -14.46 1.44 -6.86
C LYS A 301 -15.92 1.62 -6.41
N LEU A 302 -16.86 1.70 -7.33
CA LEU A 302 -18.29 1.68 -7.00
C LEU A 302 -18.71 0.31 -6.44
N ALA A 303 -18.18 -0.78 -6.99
CA ALA A 303 -18.38 -2.11 -6.43
C ALA A 303 -17.87 -2.18 -4.99
N ASP A 304 -16.71 -1.55 -4.72
CA ASP A 304 -16.15 -1.45 -3.37
C ASP A 304 -17.11 -0.75 -2.40
N TYR A 305 -17.71 0.35 -2.83
CA TYR A 305 -18.72 1.08 -2.07
C TYR A 305 -19.94 0.19 -1.77
N TYR A 306 -20.46 -0.53 -2.76
CA TYR A 306 -21.63 -1.39 -2.56
C TYR A 306 -21.33 -2.60 -1.67
N PHE A 307 -20.10 -3.12 -1.74
CA PHE A 307 -19.65 -4.20 -0.86
C PHE A 307 -19.65 -3.78 0.61
N VAL A 308 -19.08 -2.61 0.92
CA VAL A 308 -19.06 -2.06 2.29
C VAL A 308 -20.46 -1.75 2.83
N ASN A 309 -21.41 -1.48 1.93
CA ASN A 309 -22.83 -1.30 2.25
C ASN A 309 -23.66 -2.59 2.22
N GLU A 310 -23.01 -3.75 2.22
CA GLU A 310 -23.64 -5.08 2.26
C GLU A 310 -24.57 -5.37 1.06
N LYS A 311 -24.44 -4.60 -0.02
CA LYS A 311 -25.15 -4.81 -1.30
C LYS A 311 -24.31 -5.69 -2.21
N PHE A 312 -24.02 -6.91 -1.74
CA PHE A 312 -23.03 -7.81 -2.33
C PHE A 312 -23.31 -8.21 -3.78
N GLN A 313 -24.57 -8.51 -4.13
CA GLN A 313 -24.90 -8.90 -5.51
C GLN A 313 -24.65 -7.74 -6.48
N LYS A 314 -25.08 -6.52 -6.13
CA LYS A 314 -24.81 -5.31 -6.93
C LYS A 314 -23.32 -5.02 -7.07
N SER A 315 -22.55 -5.32 -6.01
CA SER A 315 -21.09 -5.22 -6.06
C SER A 315 -20.49 -6.18 -7.07
N LEU A 316 -20.93 -7.45 -7.10
CA LEU A 316 -20.50 -8.42 -8.10
C LEU A 316 -20.89 -8.01 -9.52
N ASP A 317 -22.13 -7.56 -9.73
CA ASP A 317 -22.61 -7.13 -11.06
C ASP A 317 -21.73 -6.00 -11.62
N LEU A 318 -21.33 -5.05 -10.77
CA LEU A 318 -20.42 -3.96 -11.15
C LEU A 318 -18.99 -4.42 -11.41
N LEU A 319 -18.50 -5.45 -10.71
CA LEU A 319 -17.20 -6.03 -11.01
C LEU A 319 -17.22 -6.83 -12.32
N ASP A 320 -18.32 -7.52 -12.62
CA ASP A 320 -18.52 -8.19 -13.92
C ASP A 320 -18.56 -7.16 -15.05
N GLU A 321 -19.30 -6.06 -14.87
CA GLU A 321 -19.31 -4.92 -15.80
C GLU A 321 -17.90 -4.31 -15.94
N SER A 322 -17.21 -4.09 -14.82
CA SER A 322 -15.84 -3.57 -14.77
C SER A 322 -14.87 -4.44 -15.58
N LEU A 323 -14.92 -5.76 -15.41
CA LEU A 323 -14.07 -6.71 -16.14
C LEU A 323 -14.36 -6.70 -17.65
N SER A 324 -15.59 -6.42 -18.07
CA SER A 324 -15.95 -6.35 -19.50
C SER A 324 -15.23 -5.22 -20.25
N PHE A 325 -14.72 -4.20 -19.54
CA PHE A 325 -13.91 -3.12 -20.11
C PHE A 325 -12.45 -3.50 -20.37
N PHE A 326 -12.00 -4.67 -19.93
CA PHE A 326 -10.63 -5.15 -20.12
C PHE A 326 -10.62 -6.38 -21.03
N LYS A 327 -10.30 -6.21 -22.32
CA LYS A 327 -10.31 -7.35 -23.28
C LYS A 327 -9.07 -8.23 -23.16
N VAL A 328 -7.96 -7.68 -22.64
CA VAL A 328 -6.72 -8.41 -22.39
C VAL A 328 -6.42 -8.35 -20.90
N GLU A 329 -5.96 -9.47 -20.34
CA GLU A 329 -5.55 -9.52 -18.94
C GLU A 329 -4.31 -8.64 -18.72
N ASN A 330 -4.50 -7.57 -17.96
CA ASN A 330 -3.48 -6.66 -17.47
C ASN A 330 -3.49 -6.59 -15.93
N SER A 331 -2.54 -5.85 -15.35
CA SER A 331 -2.43 -5.71 -13.88
C SER A 331 -3.76 -5.27 -13.21
N PHE A 332 -4.47 -4.30 -13.79
CA PHE A 332 -5.75 -3.83 -13.23
C PHE A 332 -6.84 -4.89 -13.28
N SER A 333 -7.05 -5.50 -14.44
CA SER A 333 -8.04 -6.57 -14.61
C SER A 333 -7.75 -7.76 -13.70
N PHE A 334 -6.47 -8.06 -13.46
CA PHE A 334 -6.06 -9.11 -12.54
C PHE A 334 -6.42 -8.75 -11.09
N GLN A 335 -6.12 -7.53 -10.64
CA GLN A 335 -6.54 -7.06 -9.30
C GLN A 335 -8.07 -7.06 -9.14
N ILE A 336 -8.82 -6.69 -10.18
CA ILE A 336 -10.28 -6.72 -10.18
C ILE A 336 -10.79 -8.18 -10.10
N LYS A 337 -10.17 -9.13 -10.82
CA LYS A 337 -10.48 -10.57 -10.71
C LYS A 337 -10.22 -11.10 -9.30
N LEU A 338 -9.11 -10.72 -8.66
CA LEU A 338 -8.81 -11.12 -7.29
C LEU A 338 -9.86 -10.61 -6.30
N LYS A 339 -10.30 -9.35 -6.43
CA LYS A 339 -11.45 -8.81 -5.68
C LYS A 339 -12.73 -9.58 -5.95
N TYR A 340 -13.01 -9.91 -7.21
CA TYR A 340 -14.19 -10.67 -7.59
C TYR A 340 -14.22 -12.03 -6.89
N ILE A 341 -13.10 -12.75 -6.88
CA ILE A 341 -12.94 -14.02 -6.17
C ILE A 341 -13.21 -13.84 -4.68
N GLU A 342 -12.60 -12.84 -4.04
CA GLU A 342 -12.84 -12.54 -2.63
C GLU A 342 -14.34 -12.30 -2.34
N TYR A 343 -15.04 -11.57 -3.20
CA TYR A 343 -16.46 -11.24 -2.98
C TYR A 343 -17.35 -12.47 -3.15
N LEU A 344 -17.00 -13.36 -4.08
CA LEU A 344 -17.65 -14.66 -4.20
C LEU A 344 -17.48 -15.50 -2.92
N LEU A 345 -16.29 -15.49 -2.29
CA LEU A 345 -16.03 -16.21 -1.05
C LEU A 345 -16.86 -15.65 0.12
N ASN A 346 -16.98 -14.32 0.23
CA ASN A 346 -17.86 -13.69 1.22
C ASN A 346 -19.35 -14.07 1.03
N LEU A 347 -19.76 -14.33 -0.22
CA LEU A 347 -21.09 -14.88 -0.54
C LEU A 347 -21.17 -16.41 -0.49
N LYS A 348 -20.14 -17.09 0.02
CA LYS A 348 -20.03 -18.56 0.09
C LYS A 348 -20.18 -19.27 -1.27
N LYS A 349 -19.91 -18.58 -2.39
CA LYS A 349 -19.89 -19.14 -3.76
C LYS A 349 -18.54 -19.81 -4.05
N VAL A 350 -18.18 -20.80 -3.23
CA VAL A 350 -16.82 -21.40 -3.17
C VAL A 350 -16.37 -21.99 -4.51
N ASN A 351 -17.20 -22.80 -5.17
CA ASN A 351 -16.82 -23.50 -6.41
C ASN A 351 -16.47 -22.52 -7.55
N LYS A 352 -17.26 -21.45 -7.71
CA LYS A 352 -16.99 -20.41 -8.72
C LYS A 352 -15.69 -19.68 -8.37
N ALA A 353 -15.51 -19.29 -7.10
CA ALA A 353 -14.32 -18.60 -6.62
C ALA A 353 -13.04 -19.43 -6.86
N GLU A 354 -13.08 -20.73 -6.51
CA GLU A 354 -11.95 -21.63 -6.70
C GLU A 354 -11.60 -21.85 -8.17
N SER A 355 -12.60 -22.09 -9.03
CA SER A 355 -12.36 -22.24 -10.48
C SER A 355 -11.71 -21.00 -11.10
N LEU A 356 -12.15 -19.80 -10.70
CA LEU A 356 -11.58 -18.54 -11.12
C LEU A 356 -10.17 -18.33 -10.57
N LEU A 357 -9.92 -18.70 -9.32
CA LEU A 357 -8.59 -18.62 -8.72
C LEU A 357 -7.61 -19.54 -9.44
N VAL A 358 -7.99 -20.78 -9.71
CA VAL A 358 -7.15 -21.73 -10.45
C VAL A 358 -6.85 -21.21 -11.85
N SER A 359 -7.86 -20.79 -12.61
CA SER A 359 -7.66 -20.25 -13.97
C SER A 359 -6.81 -18.97 -14.01
N SER A 360 -6.93 -18.09 -13.00
CA SER A 360 -6.16 -16.84 -12.93
C SER A 360 -4.67 -17.06 -12.66
N PHE A 361 -4.29 -18.21 -12.10
CA PHE A 361 -2.92 -18.53 -11.70
C PHE A 361 -2.32 -19.72 -12.46
N GLN A 362 -3.08 -20.41 -13.32
CA GLN A 362 -2.72 -21.64 -14.04
C GLN A 362 -1.44 -21.60 -14.90
N ASN A 363 -0.80 -20.43 -15.07
CA ASN A 363 0.45 -20.26 -15.82
C ASN A 363 1.48 -19.34 -15.14
N LYS A 364 1.30 -18.98 -13.85
CA LYS A 364 2.10 -17.92 -13.20
C LYS A 364 2.91 -18.37 -11.98
N ASP A 365 2.88 -19.64 -11.59
CA ASP A 365 3.44 -20.11 -10.29
C ASP A 365 4.92 -19.77 -10.03
N ASN A 366 5.72 -19.45 -11.06
CA ASN A 366 7.13 -19.08 -10.89
C ASN A 366 7.43 -17.56 -10.94
N ASN A 367 6.54 -16.70 -11.44
CA ASN A 367 6.79 -15.26 -11.64
C ASN A 367 5.70 -14.37 -11.00
N LEU A 368 5.05 -14.84 -9.93
CA LEU A 368 4.13 -14.00 -9.17
C LEU A 368 4.92 -12.99 -8.34
N TYR A 369 4.58 -11.70 -8.47
CA TYR A 369 4.95 -10.71 -7.48
C TYR A 369 4.64 -11.25 -6.09
N SER A 370 5.59 -11.10 -5.17
CA SER A 370 5.51 -11.63 -3.82
C SER A 370 4.21 -11.23 -3.09
N GLN A 371 3.66 -10.05 -3.35
CA GLN A 371 2.38 -9.57 -2.83
C GLN A 371 1.15 -10.25 -3.48
N ASN A 372 1.19 -10.51 -4.78
CA ASN A 372 0.14 -11.31 -5.42
C ASN A 372 0.16 -12.75 -4.89
N LYS A 373 1.35 -13.24 -4.50
CA LYS A 373 1.50 -14.55 -3.87
C LYS A 373 0.93 -14.57 -2.44
N SER A 374 1.16 -13.56 -1.60
CA SER A 374 0.51 -13.48 -0.27
C SER A 374 -1.01 -13.47 -0.41
N PHE A 375 -1.56 -12.61 -1.28
CA PHE A 375 -3.02 -12.51 -1.44
C PHE A 375 -3.63 -13.79 -2.04
N TYR A 376 -2.95 -14.44 -2.97
CA TYR A 376 -3.33 -15.74 -3.49
C TYR A 376 -3.42 -16.82 -2.40
N LEU A 377 -2.41 -16.89 -1.52
CA LEU A 377 -2.40 -17.81 -0.39
C LEU A 377 -3.52 -17.49 0.60
N TYR A 378 -3.80 -16.21 0.85
CA TYR A 378 -4.97 -15.80 1.63
C TYR A 378 -6.27 -16.33 1.03
N LEU A 379 -6.49 -16.14 -0.28
CA LEU A 379 -7.70 -16.64 -0.96
C LEU A 379 -7.80 -18.16 -0.94
N LYS A 380 -6.68 -18.89 -1.09
CA LYS A 380 -6.63 -20.35 -0.91
C LYS A 380 -6.99 -20.76 0.52
N GLY A 381 -6.43 -20.07 1.51
CA GLY A 381 -6.76 -20.28 2.92
C GLY A 381 -8.26 -20.08 3.17
N PHE A 382 -8.86 -19.06 2.57
CA PHE A 382 -10.28 -18.78 2.69
C PHE A 382 -11.17 -19.82 1.98
N ILE A 383 -10.77 -20.32 0.81
CA ILE A 383 -11.46 -21.44 0.15
C ILE A 383 -11.43 -22.69 1.04
N GLU A 384 -10.25 -23.09 1.53
CA GLU A 384 -10.11 -24.28 2.39
C GLU A 384 -10.87 -24.11 3.71
N PHE A 385 -10.90 -22.89 4.25
CA PHE A 385 -11.71 -22.55 5.42
C PHE A 385 -13.19 -22.81 5.16
N LEU A 386 -13.75 -22.31 4.04
CA LEU A 386 -15.16 -22.51 3.69
C LEU A 386 -15.47 -23.99 3.36
N LYS A 387 -14.47 -24.76 2.90
CA LYS A 387 -14.56 -26.22 2.73
C LYS A 387 -14.42 -27.00 4.04
N LYS A 388 -14.18 -26.33 5.17
CA LYS A 388 -13.92 -26.92 6.50
C LYS A 388 -12.63 -27.74 6.59
N ASN A 389 -11.67 -27.51 5.68
CA ASN A 389 -10.34 -28.11 5.73
C ASN A 389 -9.40 -27.27 6.59
N PHE A 390 -9.69 -27.17 7.89
CA PHE A 390 -9.04 -26.20 8.79
C PHE A 390 -7.51 -26.33 8.85
N GLY A 391 -6.94 -27.53 8.77
CA GLY A 391 -5.48 -27.71 8.76
C GLY A 391 -4.81 -27.07 7.53
N LYS A 392 -5.38 -27.26 6.34
CA LYS A 392 -4.88 -26.63 5.10
C LYS A 392 -5.10 -25.12 5.12
N ALA A 393 -6.27 -24.69 5.56
CA ALA A 393 -6.59 -23.27 5.69
C ALA A 393 -5.59 -22.55 6.60
N GLN A 394 -5.33 -23.10 7.79
CA GLN A 394 -4.35 -22.57 8.75
C GLN A 394 -2.95 -22.48 8.14
N SER A 395 -2.49 -23.53 7.45
CA SER A 395 -1.19 -23.53 6.75
C SER A 395 -1.07 -22.41 5.72
N PHE A 396 -2.08 -22.25 4.85
CA PHE A 396 -2.07 -21.21 3.82
C PHE A 396 -2.12 -19.81 4.42
N LEU A 397 -2.89 -19.60 5.50
CA LEU A 397 -2.97 -18.30 6.17
C LEU A 397 -1.63 -17.92 6.82
N TYR A 398 -0.91 -18.85 7.44
CA TYR A 398 0.43 -18.55 7.97
C TYR A 398 1.44 -18.15 6.90
N GLU A 399 1.41 -18.86 5.76
CA GLU A 399 2.28 -18.56 4.63
C GLU A 399 1.92 -17.20 4.02
N ALA A 400 0.61 -16.92 3.86
CA ALA A 400 0.11 -15.63 3.40
C ALA A 400 0.62 -14.47 4.27
N ILE A 401 0.44 -14.57 5.59
CA ILE A 401 0.96 -13.58 6.55
C ILE A 401 2.49 -13.46 6.42
N GLY A 402 3.21 -14.55 6.18
CA GLY A 402 4.68 -14.53 6.15
C GLY A 402 5.26 -13.84 4.96
N ILE A 403 4.62 -14.01 3.81
CA ILE A 403 5.00 -13.28 2.60
C ILE A 403 4.52 -11.83 2.71
N ALA A 404 3.31 -11.61 3.25
CA ALA A 404 2.75 -10.28 3.46
C ALA A 404 3.67 -9.41 4.34
N ASP A 405 4.08 -9.90 5.51
CA ASP A 405 4.95 -9.17 6.42
C ASP A 405 6.31 -8.83 5.78
N ARG A 406 6.92 -9.80 5.05
CA ARG A 406 8.21 -9.58 4.36
C ARG A 406 8.11 -8.53 3.25
N THR A 407 6.96 -8.43 2.63
CA THR A 407 6.69 -7.53 1.49
C THR A 407 6.07 -6.21 1.91
N GLY A 408 5.76 -6.04 3.20
CA GLY A 408 5.01 -4.90 3.71
C GLY A 408 3.54 -4.86 3.24
N ASP A 409 2.99 -5.97 2.74
CA ASP A 409 1.57 -6.10 2.36
C ASP A 409 0.70 -6.33 3.61
N GLU A 410 0.64 -5.28 4.41
CA GLU A 410 -0.10 -5.24 5.67
C GLU A 410 -1.58 -5.57 5.47
N TRP A 411 -2.15 -5.21 4.31
CA TRP A 411 -3.53 -5.49 3.98
C TRP A 411 -3.85 -6.98 3.97
N THR A 412 -3.02 -7.77 3.27
CA THR A 412 -3.17 -9.22 3.26
C THR A 412 -2.82 -9.83 4.62
N SER A 413 -1.84 -9.27 5.33
CA SER A 413 -1.48 -9.72 6.68
C SER A 413 -2.67 -9.61 7.63
N SER A 414 -3.29 -8.44 7.75
CA SER A 414 -4.46 -8.20 8.61
C SER A 414 -5.66 -9.07 8.21
N LYS A 415 -5.97 -9.20 6.91
CA LYS A 415 -7.03 -10.09 6.42
C LYS A 415 -6.81 -11.54 6.84
N SER A 416 -5.57 -12.00 6.71
CA SER A 416 -5.20 -13.36 7.05
C SER A 416 -5.22 -13.59 8.56
N LEU A 417 -4.81 -12.61 9.37
CA LEU A 417 -4.87 -12.67 10.83
C LEU A 417 -6.31 -12.77 11.36
N VAL A 418 -7.23 -11.95 10.84
CA VAL A 418 -8.63 -12.01 11.28
C VAL A 418 -9.29 -13.33 10.86
N LEU A 419 -9.01 -13.82 9.65
CA LEU A 419 -9.53 -15.12 9.22
C LEU A 419 -8.91 -16.29 10.00
N LEU A 420 -7.62 -16.18 10.38
CA LEU A 420 -6.95 -17.14 11.24
C LEU A 420 -7.58 -17.16 12.64
N LEU A 421 -7.86 -16.00 13.24
CA LEU A 421 -8.57 -15.90 14.51
C LEU A 421 -9.92 -16.64 14.46
N ILE A 422 -10.73 -16.36 13.43
CA ILE A 422 -12.02 -17.02 13.22
C ILE A 422 -11.84 -18.55 13.14
N LEU A 423 -10.85 -19.00 12.38
CA LEU A 423 -10.54 -20.42 12.23
C LEU A 423 -10.18 -21.07 13.56
N LEU A 424 -9.35 -20.41 14.38
CA LEU A 424 -8.90 -20.92 15.68
C LEU A 424 -10.06 -21.02 16.68
N LEU A 425 -10.91 -19.98 16.77
CA LEU A 425 -12.10 -20.02 17.62
C LEU A 425 -13.09 -21.11 17.17
N LEU A 426 -13.24 -21.33 15.86
CA LEU A 426 -14.06 -22.43 15.34
C LEU A 426 -13.48 -23.81 15.67
N LYS A 427 -12.14 -23.98 15.59
CA LYS A 427 -11.49 -25.23 16.00
C LYS A 427 -11.67 -25.50 17.48
N TYR A 428 -11.56 -24.48 18.33
CA TYR A 428 -11.87 -24.59 19.76
C TYR A 428 -13.32 -25.01 19.99
N ASN A 429 -14.30 -24.37 19.34
CA ASN A 429 -15.71 -24.77 19.44
C ASN A 429 -15.95 -26.25 19.05
N LEU A 430 -15.13 -26.81 18.15
CA LEU A 430 -15.27 -28.20 17.67
C LEU A 430 -14.53 -29.23 18.54
N ALA A 431 -13.38 -28.87 19.11
CA ALA A 431 -12.47 -29.83 19.73
C ALA A 431 -12.03 -29.46 21.16
N SER A 432 -12.43 -28.28 21.65
CA SER A 432 -12.12 -27.73 22.97
C SER A 432 -10.62 -27.74 23.32
N LYS A 433 -9.75 -27.61 22.32
CA LYS A 433 -8.30 -27.58 22.48
C LYS A 433 -7.83 -26.21 22.95
N VAL A 434 -7.19 -26.17 24.12
CA VAL A 434 -6.71 -24.92 24.73
C VAL A 434 -5.63 -24.26 23.87
N GLU A 435 -4.85 -25.03 23.11
CA GLU A 435 -3.81 -24.49 22.22
C GLU A 435 -4.39 -23.56 21.15
N ASP A 436 -5.56 -23.88 20.61
CA ASP A 436 -6.24 -23.03 19.62
C ASP A 436 -6.68 -21.69 20.24
N VAL A 437 -7.07 -21.69 21.52
CA VAL A 437 -7.46 -20.48 22.27
C VAL A 437 -6.25 -19.60 22.60
N ILE A 438 -5.14 -20.22 23.01
CA ILE A 438 -3.87 -19.50 23.24
C ILE A 438 -3.42 -18.79 21.97
N GLU A 439 -3.56 -19.45 20.82
CA GLU A 439 -3.20 -18.84 19.55
C GLU A 439 -4.19 -17.77 19.09
N ALA A 440 -5.48 -17.97 19.36
CA ALA A 440 -6.52 -16.96 19.11
C ALA A 440 -6.27 -15.67 19.93
N ASP A 441 -5.88 -15.78 21.21
CA ASP A 441 -5.55 -14.62 22.06
C ASP A 441 -4.41 -13.78 21.46
N LYS A 442 -3.38 -14.43 20.90
CA LYS A 442 -2.27 -13.74 20.23
C LYS A 442 -2.72 -13.00 18.97
N CYS A 443 -3.61 -13.62 18.18
CA CYS A 443 -4.20 -12.96 17.01
C CYS A 443 -5.05 -11.76 17.41
N ILE A 444 -5.84 -11.88 18.49
CA ILE A 444 -6.66 -10.78 19.00
C ILE A 444 -5.79 -9.62 19.47
N GLU A 445 -4.66 -9.86 20.12
CA GLU A 445 -3.80 -8.78 20.58
C GLU A 445 -3.29 -7.89 19.44
N ASP A 446 -2.91 -8.50 18.31
CA ASP A 446 -2.52 -7.77 17.11
C ASP A 446 -3.72 -6.96 16.56
N ILE A 447 -4.93 -7.53 16.56
CA ILE A 447 -6.15 -6.84 16.13
C ILE A 447 -6.50 -5.67 17.06
N ILE A 448 -6.36 -5.82 18.38
CA ILE A 448 -6.60 -4.75 19.36
C ILE A 448 -5.63 -3.59 19.13
N THR A 449 -4.34 -3.89 19.01
CA THR A 449 -3.31 -2.87 18.76
C THR A 449 -3.64 -2.05 17.52
N PHE A 450 -4.09 -2.72 16.46
CA PHE A 450 -4.58 -2.04 15.27
C PHE A 450 -5.80 -1.14 15.54
N LEU A 451 -6.82 -1.64 16.24
CA LEU A 451 -8.07 -0.91 16.46
C LEU A 451 -7.90 0.29 17.39
N GLU A 452 -7.02 0.18 18.40
CA GLU A 452 -6.62 1.26 19.31
C GLU A 452 -6.00 2.43 18.55
N GLU A 453 -4.99 2.16 17.71
CA GLU A 453 -4.32 3.18 16.90
C GLU A 453 -5.29 3.94 15.98
N LYS A 454 -6.36 3.27 15.53
CA LYS A 454 -7.32 3.83 14.57
C LYS A 454 -8.57 4.41 15.21
N ALA A 455 -8.62 4.48 16.54
CA ALA A 455 -9.78 5.00 17.26
C ALA A 455 -11.11 4.33 16.81
N LYS A 456 -11.06 3.04 16.47
CA LYS A 456 -12.24 2.27 16.03
C LYS A 456 -12.98 1.71 17.25
N PHE A 457 -13.54 2.62 18.03
CA PHE A 457 -14.05 2.33 19.38
C PHE A 457 -15.15 1.26 19.43
N LYS A 458 -15.96 1.08 18.37
CA LYS A 458 -17.03 0.07 18.35
C LYS A 458 -16.47 -1.32 18.30
N GLU A 459 -15.65 -1.54 17.27
CA GLU A 459 -14.99 -2.80 17.01
C GLU A 459 -14.02 -3.12 18.14
N LEU A 460 -13.32 -2.10 18.67
CA LEU A 460 -12.42 -2.25 19.79
C LEU A 460 -13.15 -2.76 21.05
N ALA A 461 -14.31 -2.19 21.39
CA ALA A 461 -15.13 -2.71 22.47
C ALA A 461 -15.53 -4.17 22.20
N GLN A 462 -16.10 -4.48 21.04
CA GLN A 462 -16.48 -5.86 20.70
C GLN A 462 -15.31 -6.85 20.82
N ILE A 463 -14.12 -6.47 20.36
CA ILE A 463 -12.92 -7.32 20.45
C ILE A 463 -12.42 -7.46 21.90
N TYR A 464 -12.50 -6.43 22.74
CA TYR A 464 -12.18 -6.57 24.17
C TYR A 464 -13.11 -7.57 24.87
N LEU A 465 -14.41 -7.56 24.54
CA LEU A 465 -15.37 -8.51 25.09
C LEU A 465 -14.98 -9.96 24.71
N ILE A 466 -14.60 -10.18 23.46
CA ILE A 466 -14.17 -11.50 22.96
C ILE A 466 -12.87 -11.94 23.63
N ARG A 467 -11.89 -11.03 23.78
CA ARG A 467 -10.63 -11.36 24.47
C ARG A 467 -10.85 -11.70 25.94
N ALA A 468 -11.75 -10.99 26.62
CA ALA A 468 -12.09 -11.29 28.00
C ALA A 468 -12.65 -12.71 28.16
N LYS A 469 -13.53 -13.14 27.24
CA LYS A 469 -14.01 -14.53 27.18
C LYS A 469 -12.86 -15.52 26.99
N ILE A 470 -11.91 -15.23 26.11
CA ILE A 470 -10.71 -16.07 25.94
C ILE A 470 -9.89 -16.13 27.24
N ARG A 471 -9.64 -14.99 27.90
CA ARG A 471 -8.89 -14.94 29.17
C ARG A 471 -9.59 -15.72 30.28
N LYS A 472 -10.91 -15.71 30.31
CA LYS A 472 -11.71 -16.56 31.21
C LYS A 472 -11.44 -18.05 30.98
N ILE A 473 -11.38 -18.51 29.72
CA ILE A 473 -11.04 -19.92 29.38
C ILE A 473 -9.62 -20.28 29.84
N LEU A 474 -8.69 -19.32 29.71
CA LEU A 474 -7.31 -19.46 30.16
C LEU A 474 -7.14 -19.29 31.68
N LEU A 475 -8.25 -19.16 32.44
CA LEU A 475 -8.27 -18.97 33.89
C LEU A 475 -7.54 -17.70 34.37
N ASP A 476 -7.40 -16.71 33.47
CA ASP A 476 -6.79 -15.40 33.73
C ASP A 476 -7.90 -14.38 34.02
N PHE A 477 -8.54 -14.54 35.18
CA PHE A 477 -9.71 -13.75 35.58
C PHE A 477 -9.40 -12.27 35.82
N GLU A 478 -8.19 -11.95 36.29
CA GLU A 478 -7.75 -10.56 36.49
C GLU A 478 -7.65 -9.81 35.16
N THR A 479 -6.98 -10.40 34.16
CA THR A 479 -6.87 -9.79 32.83
C THR A 479 -8.23 -9.75 32.17
N SER A 480 -9.06 -10.79 32.32
CA SER A 480 -10.44 -10.79 31.85
C SER A 480 -11.24 -9.61 32.40
N LEU A 481 -11.20 -9.38 33.72
CA LEU A 481 -11.90 -8.27 34.37
C LEU A 481 -11.37 -6.91 33.92
N PHE A 482 -10.05 -6.77 33.77
CA PHE A 482 -9.43 -5.55 33.26
C PHE A 482 -9.91 -5.21 31.83
N LEU A 483 -9.93 -6.21 30.94
CA LEU A 483 -10.40 -6.04 29.56
C LEU A 483 -11.89 -5.69 29.51
N LEU A 484 -12.71 -6.32 30.36
CA LEU A 484 -14.13 -6.00 30.46
C LEU A 484 -14.37 -4.56 30.89
N LYS A 485 -13.72 -4.09 31.96
CA LYS A 485 -13.85 -2.70 32.43
C LYS A 485 -13.36 -1.68 31.39
N THR A 486 -12.25 -2.00 30.72
CA THR A 486 -11.69 -1.14 29.65
C THR A 486 -12.67 -1.04 28.48
N GLY A 487 -13.21 -2.17 28.03
CA GLY A 487 -14.19 -2.21 26.95
C GLY A 487 -15.52 -1.56 27.33
N GLU A 488 -15.98 -1.73 28.57
CA GLU A 488 -17.18 -1.09 29.11
C GLU A 488 -17.06 0.45 29.09
N ASN A 489 -15.92 1.00 29.50
CA ASN A 489 -15.68 2.44 29.46
C ASN A 489 -15.81 3.00 28.03
N ILE A 490 -15.25 2.29 27.06
CA ILE A 490 -15.37 2.64 25.63
C ILE A 490 -16.84 2.51 25.18
N ALA A 491 -17.52 1.44 25.56
CA ALA A 491 -18.93 1.22 25.25
C ALA A 491 -19.83 2.32 25.84
N ARG A 492 -19.60 2.76 27.08
CA ARG A 492 -20.36 3.86 27.71
C ARG A 492 -20.26 5.16 26.92
N GLN A 493 -19.08 5.45 26.37
CA GLN A 493 -18.84 6.67 25.61
C GLN A 493 -19.42 6.61 24.19
N TYR A 494 -19.33 5.45 23.52
CA TYR A 494 -19.58 5.38 22.08
C TYR A 494 -20.70 4.42 21.66
N PHE A 495 -20.98 3.36 22.42
CA PHE A 495 -21.92 2.27 22.06
C PHE A 495 -22.69 1.74 23.28
N PRO A 496 -23.67 2.50 23.78
CA PRO A 496 -24.42 2.13 24.99
C PRO A 496 -25.13 0.78 24.88
N GLU A 497 -25.44 0.32 23.67
CA GLU A 497 -26.07 -0.99 23.43
C GLU A 497 -25.23 -2.19 23.90
N LEU A 498 -23.92 -2.02 24.10
CA LEU A 498 -23.03 -3.08 24.58
C LEU A 498 -22.90 -3.13 26.11
N ILE A 499 -23.33 -2.10 26.84
CA ILE A 499 -23.11 -1.96 28.29
C ILE A 499 -23.65 -3.16 29.06
N ASN A 500 -24.89 -3.57 28.78
CA ASN A 500 -25.52 -4.70 29.48
C ASN A 500 -24.70 -5.99 29.33
N LYS A 501 -24.14 -6.24 28.14
CA LYS A 501 -23.27 -7.41 27.91
C LYS A 501 -22.00 -7.33 28.77
N TYR A 502 -21.42 -6.15 28.95
CA TYR A 502 -20.27 -5.97 29.83
C TYR A 502 -20.63 -6.15 31.30
N GLU A 503 -21.71 -5.52 31.78
CA GLU A 503 -22.13 -5.59 33.18
C GLU A 503 -22.43 -7.04 33.61
N GLU A 504 -23.08 -7.83 32.74
CA GLU A 504 -23.32 -9.26 32.96
C GLU A 504 -22.00 -10.04 33.12
N ASN A 505 -21.05 -9.86 32.20
CA ASN A 505 -19.76 -10.57 32.21
C ASN A 505 -18.87 -10.09 33.39
N ILE A 506 -18.89 -8.81 33.73
CA ILE A 506 -18.15 -8.26 34.89
C ILE A 506 -18.68 -8.87 36.18
N THR A 507 -20.00 -8.96 36.33
CA THR A 507 -20.63 -9.57 37.51
C THR A 507 -20.26 -11.04 37.64
N GLU A 508 -20.25 -11.78 36.53
CA GLU A 508 -19.86 -13.18 36.49
C GLU A 508 -18.38 -13.39 36.87
N ILE A 509 -17.46 -12.66 36.24
CA ILE A 509 -16.02 -12.75 36.53
C ILE A 509 -15.71 -12.30 37.97
N SER A 510 -16.36 -11.25 38.47
CA SER A 510 -16.16 -10.78 39.85
C SER A 510 -16.59 -11.83 40.88
N LYS A 511 -17.64 -12.62 40.59
CA LYS A 511 -18.02 -13.74 41.45
C LYS A 511 -16.94 -14.83 41.48
N CYS A 512 -16.33 -15.13 40.33
CA CYS A 512 -15.26 -16.12 40.22
C CYS A 512 -14.00 -15.71 40.99
N LEU A 513 -13.66 -14.41 41.00
CA LEU A 513 -12.53 -13.89 41.78
C LEU A 513 -12.76 -13.92 43.30
N ASN A 514 -14.02 -13.83 43.74
CA ASN A 514 -14.38 -13.75 45.17
C ASN A 514 -14.69 -15.12 45.80
N SER A 515 -14.78 -16.20 45.03
CA SER A 515 -14.98 -17.55 45.58
C SER A 515 -13.65 -18.13 46.08
N GLU A 516 -13.52 -18.34 47.39
CA GLU A 516 -12.35 -18.96 48.05
C GLU A 516 -12.07 -20.39 47.58
N THR A 517 -13.05 -21.03 46.94
CA THR A 517 -12.89 -22.28 46.22
C THR A 517 -12.71 -21.98 44.74
N ILE A 518 -11.47 -21.98 44.26
CA ILE A 518 -11.12 -22.23 42.84
C ILE A 518 -11.42 -23.71 42.52
N ALA A 519 -12.50 -24.24 43.11
CA ALA A 519 -12.93 -25.62 42.94
C ALA A 519 -13.31 -25.73 41.48
N GLU A 520 -12.51 -26.50 40.74
CA GLU A 520 -12.94 -27.46 39.70
C GLU A 520 -14.28 -27.12 39.04
N THR A 521 -14.45 -25.85 38.68
CA THR A 521 -15.57 -25.40 37.91
C THR A 521 -15.14 -25.86 36.55
N GLU A 522 -15.70 -27.00 36.13
CA GLU A 522 -15.69 -27.46 34.75
C GLU A 522 -15.64 -26.19 33.91
N THR A 523 -14.54 -25.98 33.18
CA THR A 523 -14.37 -24.80 32.34
C THR A 523 -15.56 -24.81 31.39
N ALA A 524 -16.60 -24.07 31.77
CA ALA A 524 -17.89 -24.17 31.13
C ALA A 524 -17.62 -23.82 29.68
N TYR A 525 -17.88 -24.78 28.79
CA TYR A 525 -17.62 -24.63 27.37
C TYR A 525 -18.19 -23.28 26.91
N ILE A 526 -17.31 -22.39 26.47
CA ILE A 526 -17.71 -21.07 26.00
C ILE A 526 -17.90 -21.16 24.50
N ASP A 527 -19.14 -20.97 24.05
CA ASP A 527 -19.44 -20.94 22.62
C ASP A 527 -19.11 -19.57 22.02
N PHE A 528 -18.19 -19.55 21.05
CA PHE A 528 -17.85 -18.35 20.29
C PHE A 528 -18.73 -18.10 19.05
N LYS A 529 -19.83 -18.81 18.84
CA LYS A 529 -20.61 -18.72 17.58
C LYS A 529 -21.07 -17.28 17.24
N GLU A 530 -21.64 -16.55 18.20
CA GLU A 530 -22.06 -15.15 17.98
C GLU A 530 -20.86 -14.19 17.83
N ASP A 531 -19.76 -14.50 18.53
CA ASP A 531 -18.52 -13.74 18.47
C ASP A 531 -17.87 -13.88 17.09
N ILE A 532 -17.88 -15.08 16.52
CA ILE A 532 -17.38 -15.37 15.17
C ILE A 532 -18.14 -14.56 14.12
N ASP A 533 -19.46 -14.46 14.19
CA ASP A 533 -20.25 -13.64 13.27
C ASP A 533 -19.90 -12.15 13.42
N THR A 534 -19.66 -11.69 14.65
CA THR A 534 -19.19 -10.32 14.92
C THR A 534 -17.81 -10.06 14.33
N ILE A 535 -16.86 -10.97 14.52
CA ILE A 535 -15.50 -10.89 13.93
C ILE A 535 -15.58 -10.96 12.40
N PHE A 536 -16.49 -11.76 11.84
CA PHE A 536 -16.75 -11.79 10.40
C PHE A 536 -17.29 -10.46 9.87
N GLN A 537 -18.20 -9.80 10.59
CA GLN A 537 -18.65 -8.47 10.21
C GLN A 537 -17.52 -7.45 10.29
N ILE A 538 -16.62 -7.56 11.27
CA ILE A 538 -15.39 -6.76 11.35
C ILE A 538 -14.50 -7.04 10.12
N LEU A 539 -14.28 -8.31 9.75
CA LEU A 539 -13.56 -8.71 8.53
C LEU A 539 -14.19 -8.07 7.27
N ILE A 540 -15.51 -8.20 7.09
CA ILE A 540 -16.22 -7.69 5.90
C ILE A 540 -16.20 -6.16 5.84
N ARG A 541 -16.44 -5.48 6.97
CA ARG A 541 -16.58 -4.01 7.02
C ARG A 541 -15.24 -3.28 7.09
N GLN A 542 -14.23 -3.88 7.70
CA GLN A 542 -12.99 -3.20 8.05
C GLN A 542 -11.81 -3.62 7.19
N THR A 543 -11.83 -4.72 6.43
CA THR A 543 -10.63 -5.15 5.68
C THR A 543 -10.18 -4.16 4.60
N LYS A 544 -11.03 -3.28 4.07
CA LYS A 544 -10.58 -2.12 3.26
C LYS A 544 -10.06 -0.93 4.06
N LYS A 545 -10.47 -0.81 5.32
CA LYS A 545 -10.07 0.23 6.28
C LYS A 545 -8.83 -0.17 7.09
N LEU A 546 -8.46 -1.45 7.06
CA LEU A 546 -7.35 -2.09 7.77
C LEU A 546 -5.96 -1.85 7.13
N GLY A 547 -5.86 -1.04 6.07
CA GLY A 547 -4.68 -0.91 5.20
C GLY A 547 -3.47 -0.14 5.77
N SER A 548 -3.19 -0.22 7.07
CA SER A 548 -1.97 0.31 7.71
C SER A 548 -1.32 -0.75 8.58
N PRO A 549 -0.02 -0.59 8.92
CA PRO A 549 0.66 -1.57 9.72
C PRO A 549 -0.03 -1.69 11.07
N ILE A 550 -0.14 -2.92 11.56
CA ILE A 550 -0.23 -3.15 13.01
C ILE A 550 1.17 -2.82 13.52
N GLU A 551 1.38 -1.64 14.11
CA GLU A 551 2.71 -1.32 14.63
C GLU A 551 2.92 -2.06 15.94
N SER A 552 3.68 -3.14 15.87
CA SER A 552 4.18 -3.81 17.06
C SER A 552 5.14 -2.86 17.80
N ILE A 553 4.72 -2.32 18.95
CA ILE A 553 5.55 -1.44 19.77
C ILE A 553 6.79 -2.21 20.22
N THR A 554 7.93 -1.90 19.61
CA THR A 554 9.23 -2.50 19.92
C THR A 554 10.05 -1.48 20.68
N ILE A 555 10.39 -1.78 21.94
CA ILE A 555 11.20 -0.89 22.77
C ILE A 555 12.67 -1.06 22.42
N ALA A 556 13.12 -2.32 22.40
CA ALA A 556 14.50 -2.67 22.08
C ALA A 556 14.60 -4.04 21.43
N VAL A 557 15.63 -4.20 20.59
CA VAL A 557 16.03 -5.49 20.02
C VAL A 557 17.49 -5.73 20.42
N LEU A 558 17.77 -6.91 20.95
CA LEU A 558 19.09 -7.32 21.40
C LEU A 558 19.45 -8.63 20.70
N ILE A 559 20.67 -8.71 20.19
CA ILE A 559 21.22 -9.95 19.61
C ILE A 559 22.37 -10.39 20.51
N PHE A 560 22.23 -11.55 21.15
CA PHE A 560 23.23 -12.10 22.06
C PHE A 560 23.95 -13.29 21.43
N HIS A 561 25.26 -13.36 21.65
CA HIS A 561 26.01 -14.59 21.43
C HIS A 561 25.62 -15.61 22.51
N SER A 562 25.82 -16.90 22.24
CA SER A 562 25.55 -17.98 23.21
C SER A 562 26.38 -17.91 24.50
N SER A 563 27.44 -17.10 24.53
CA SER A 563 28.20 -16.76 25.74
C SER A 563 27.60 -15.61 26.56
N GLY A 564 26.37 -15.17 26.25
CA GLY A 564 25.69 -14.08 26.94
C GLY A 564 26.23 -12.66 26.63
N ILE A 565 27.10 -12.52 25.62
CA ILE A 565 27.67 -11.23 25.21
C ILE A 565 26.74 -10.57 24.17
N PRO A 566 26.27 -9.32 24.38
CA PRO A 566 25.47 -8.61 23.38
C PRO A 566 26.34 -8.22 22.18
N ILE A 567 25.90 -8.60 20.98
CA ILE A 567 26.56 -8.33 19.70
C ILE A 567 26.08 -7.00 19.12
N ARG A 568 24.77 -6.78 19.21
CA ARG A 568 24.08 -5.58 18.76
C ARG A 568 22.89 -5.29 19.65
N THR A 569 22.67 -4.00 19.88
CA THR A 569 21.55 -3.47 20.65
C THR A 569 20.92 -2.35 19.83
N TYR A 570 19.60 -2.40 19.71
CA TYR A 570 18.80 -1.40 19.01
C TYR A 570 17.72 -0.89 19.94
N ARG A 571 17.38 0.40 19.86
CA ARG A 571 16.38 1.06 20.70
C ARG A 571 15.43 1.92 19.88
N SER A 572 14.19 2.03 20.35
CA SER A 572 13.23 3.00 19.79
C SER A 572 13.62 4.42 20.21
N GLU A 573 13.57 5.37 19.27
CA GLU A 573 13.76 6.80 19.57
C GLU A 573 12.53 7.44 20.23
N GLU A 574 11.35 6.83 20.06
CA GLU A 574 10.07 7.42 20.46
C GLU A 574 9.68 7.12 21.91
N LEU A 575 10.28 6.08 22.51
CA LEU A 575 9.96 5.61 23.85
C LEU A 575 11.14 5.83 24.79
N TYR A 576 11.11 6.94 25.53
CA TYR A 576 12.11 7.26 26.55
C TYR A 576 11.86 6.41 27.79
N ILE A 577 12.68 5.38 28.01
CA ILE A 577 12.72 4.63 29.27
C ILE A 577 14.05 4.97 29.94
N SER A 578 14.03 5.28 31.24
CA SER A 578 15.24 5.63 31.98
C SER A 578 16.28 4.51 31.89
N ASP A 579 17.52 4.87 31.55
CA ASP A 579 18.63 3.92 31.37
C ASP A 579 18.88 3.05 32.62
N ASP A 580 18.59 3.58 33.80
CA ASP A 580 18.73 2.90 35.10
C ASP A 580 17.84 1.65 35.23
N MET A 581 16.70 1.60 34.53
CA MET A 581 15.75 0.48 34.60
C MET A 581 16.11 -0.68 33.66
N ILE A 582 16.77 -0.42 32.52
CA ILE A 582 16.98 -1.44 31.46
C ILE A 582 18.43 -1.94 31.38
N PHE A 583 19.45 -1.17 31.76
CA PHE A 583 20.82 -1.48 31.31
C PHE A 583 21.81 -1.95 32.38
N GLY A 584 21.55 -1.74 33.68
CA GLY A 584 22.39 -2.28 34.75
C GLY A 584 21.98 -3.67 35.23
N GLY A 585 20.80 -3.78 35.86
CA GLY A 585 20.32 -5.02 36.47
C GLY A 585 19.68 -6.00 35.47
N PHE A 586 19.00 -5.48 34.46
CA PHE A 586 18.13 -6.26 33.57
C PHE A 586 18.91 -7.03 32.48
N VAL A 587 19.96 -6.45 31.89
CA VAL A 587 20.89 -7.18 30.99
C VAL A 587 21.64 -8.28 31.75
N SER A 588 22.03 -8.02 33.01
CA SER A 588 22.65 -9.04 33.86
C SER A 588 21.69 -10.19 34.15
N ALA A 589 20.43 -9.89 34.48
CA ALA A 589 19.38 -10.88 34.70
C ALA A 589 19.08 -11.71 33.44
N ILE A 590 18.97 -11.07 32.26
CA ILE A 590 18.81 -11.76 30.98
C ILE A 590 20.02 -12.66 30.70
N ARG A 591 21.25 -12.21 30.97
CA ARG A 591 22.45 -13.03 30.81
C ARG A 591 22.39 -14.28 31.68
N HIS A 592 22.07 -14.13 32.96
CA HIS A 592 21.92 -15.27 33.88
C HIS A 592 20.80 -16.22 33.46
N LEU A 593 19.67 -15.69 32.99
CA LEU A 593 18.53 -16.46 32.49
C LEU A 593 18.88 -17.20 31.19
N LEU A 594 19.61 -16.57 30.28
CA LEU A 594 20.10 -17.20 29.05
C LEU A 594 21.12 -18.30 29.35
N ASP A 595 22.07 -18.07 30.26
CA ASP A 595 23.09 -19.07 30.65
C ASP A 595 22.44 -20.35 31.21
N GLU A 596 21.35 -20.22 31.97
CA GLU A 596 20.58 -21.33 32.53
C GLU A 596 19.72 -22.04 31.47
N LEU A 597 19.10 -21.29 30.55
CA LEU A 597 18.20 -21.81 29.51
C LEU A 597 18.91 -22.43 28.30
N PHE A 598 20.12 -21.98 27.93
CA PHE A 598 20.91 -22.61 26.87
C PHE A 598 21.33 -24.03 27.21
N TYR A 599 21.34 -24.39 28.51
CA TYR A 599 21.68 -25.72 29.01
C TYR A 599 20.52 -26.72 28.90
N SER A 600 19.25 -26.28 28.94
CA SER A 600 18.08 -27.17 29.05
C SER A 600 17.41 -27.54 27.71
N GLN A 601 17.66 -26.82 26.61
CA GLN A 601 17.21 -27.15 25.22
C GLN A 601 15.71 -27.46 24.99
N GLU A 602 14.79 -27.22 25.92
CA GLU A 602 13.39 -27.69 25.76
C GLU A 602 12.47 -26.74 24.96
N SER A 603 12.81 -25.46 24.76
CA SER A 603 11.97 -24.52 24.00
C SER A 603 12.76 -23.61 23.05
N LYS A 604 12.29 -23.48 21.79
CA LYS A 604 12.91 -22.60 20.77
C LYS A 604 12.64 -21.11 21.01
N SER A 605 11.56 -20.78 21.71
CA SER A 605 11.17 -19.40 22.02
C SER A 605 10.53 -19.30 23.40
N LEU A 606 10.81 -18.22 24.12
CA LEU A 606 10.31 -17.93 25.47
C LEU A 606 9.64 -16.54 25.51
N SER A 607 8.73 -16.33 26.46
CA SER A 607 8.28 -15.00 26.87
C SER A 607 8.41 -14.87 28.38
N VAL A 608 8.96 -13.77 28.86
CA VAL A 608 9.12 -13.46 30.29
C VAL A 608 8.46 -12.12 30.58
N ASP A 609 7.61 -12.09 31.60
CA ASP A 609 6.93 -10.87 32.04
C ASP A 609 7.76 -10.17 33.12
N HIS A 610 7.93 -8.84 32.99
CA HIS A 610 8.65 -8.00 33.95
C HIS A 610 7.98 -6.63 34.10
N GLY A 611 7.13 -6.50 35.11
CA GLY A 611 6.31 -5.31 35.31
C GLY A 611 5.38 -5.08 34.11
N GLN A 612 5.42 -3.88 33.52
CA GLN A 612 4.65 -3.55 32.31
C GLN A 612 5.32 -4.00 31.00
N TYR A 613 6.49 -4.63 31.07
CA TYR A 613 7.27 -5.02 29.91
C TYR A 613 7.32 -6.55 29.77
N LYS A 614 7.48 -7.00 28.53
CA LYS A 614 7.67 -8.40 28.17
C LYS A 614 8.97 -8.57 27.40
N LEU A 615 9.64 -9.67 27.67
CA LEU A 615 10.83 -10.14 26.98
C LEU A 615 10.47 -11.33 26.12
N LEU A 616 10.53 -11.16 24.80
CA LEU A 616 10.41 -12.26 23.86
C LEU A 616 11.82 -12.74 23.50
N ILE A 617 12.08 -14.02 23.67
CA ILE A 617 13.39 -14.62 23.42
C ILE A 617 13.24 -15.73 22.40
N GLU A 618 14.12 -15.78 21.40
CA GLU A 618 14.22 -16.91 20.49
C GLU A 618 15.67 -17.37 20.32
N PHE A 619 15.87 -18.68 20.34
CA PHE A 619 17.17 -19.32 20.34
C PHE A 619 17.47 -19.98 18.98
N TYR A 620 18.69 -19.81 18.49
CA TYR A 620 19.15 -20.53 17.30
C TYR A 620 20.37 -21.41 17.60
N LYS A 621 20.13 -22.72 17.63
CA LYS A 621 21.14 -23.81 17.66
C LYS A 621 22.32 -23.57 18.61
N ASN A 622 22.07 -22.99 19.80
CA ASN A 622 23.09 -22.62 20.80
C ASN A 622 24.21 -21.70 20.27
N LEU A 623 23.96 -20.93 19.22
CA LEU A 623 24.91 -19.97 18.65
C LEU A 623 24.61 -18.54 19.07
N PHE A 624 23.33 -18.16 19.01
CA PHE A 624 22.87 -16.85 19.39
C PHE A 624 21.41 -16.89 19.85
N SER A 625 20.99 -15.83 20.55
CA SER A 625 19.60 -15.56 20.86
C SER A 625 19.23 -14.15 20.44
N ILE A 626 17.95 -13.98 20.11
CA ILE A 626 17.34 -12.69 19.85
C ILE A 626 16.39 -12.41 21.00
N VAL A 627 16.55 -11.24 21.61
CA VAL A 627 15.72 -10.77 22.71
C VAL A 627 15.04 -9.48 22.28
N ILE A 628 13.71 -9.46 22.34
CA ILE A 628 12.90 -8.29 22.06
C ILE A 628 12.28 -7.82 23.37
N LEU A 629 12.51 -6.55 23.70
CA LEU A 629 11.80 -5.86 24.76
C LEU A 629 10.59 -5.14 24.17
N THR A 630 9.42 -5.38 24.74
CA THR A 630 8.16 -4.83 24.27
C THR A 630 7.20 -4.61 25.43
N VAL A 631 6.11 -3.87 25.19
CA VAL A 631 4.99 -3.76 26.13
C VAL A 631 4.04 -4.94 25.98
N ARG A 632 3.95 -5.55 24.78
CA ARG A 632 2.94 -6.56 24.44
C ARG A 632 3.54 -7.74 23.68
N ASP A 633 3.08 -8.94 24.01
CA ASP A 633 3.42 -10.14 23.24
C ASP A 633 2.46 -10.27 22.07
N SER A 634 2.99 -10.12 20.86
CA SER A 634 2.25 -9.95 19.63
C SER A 634 2.67 -11.03 18.63
N PHE A 635 1.72 -11.58 17.87
CA PHE A 635 2.01 -12.60 16.87
C PHE A 635 2.89 -12.04 15.75
N LEU A 636 2.62 -10.80 15.31
CA LEU A 636 3.49 -10.06 14.39
C LEU A 636 4.91 -9.90 14.94
N LEU A 637 5.06 -9.52 16.21
CA LEU A 637 6.37 -9.29 16.82
C LEU A 637 7.19 -10.58 16.93
N ARG A 638 6.57 -11.69 17.35
CA ARG A 638 7.20 -13.01 17.37
C ARG A 638 7.63 -13.47 15.98
N ARG A 639 6.87 -13.15 14.94
CA ARG A 639 7.26 -13.46 13.56
C ARG A 639 8.41 -12.61 13.07
N LYS A 640 8.41 -11.31 13.37
CA LYS A 640 9.56 -10.44 13.10
C LYS A 640 10.81 -10.96 13.80
N MET A 641 10.68 -11.43 15.05
CA MET A 641 11.76 -12.10 15.79
C MET A 641 12.28 -13.32 15.03
N HIS A 642 11.38 -14.24 14.65
CA HIS A 642 11.74 -15.45 13.90
C HIS A 642 12.38 -15.14 12.54
N GLN A 643 11.91 -14.09 11.85
CA GLN A 643 12.51 -13.62 10.61
C GLN A 643 13.93 -13.11 10.83
N LEU A 644 14.14 -12.31 11.90
CA LEU A 644 15.47 -11.84 12.26
C LEU A 644 16.39 -13.01 12.63
N VAL A 645 15.90 -14.02 13.37
CA VAL A 645 16.65 -15.24 13.68
C VAL A 645 17.11 -15.93 12.40
N ASN A 646 16.19 -16.18 11.46
CA ASN A 646 16.54 -16.83 10.20
C ASN A 646 17.49 -15.99 9.33
N PHE A 647 17.30 -14.67 9.31
CA PHE A 647 18.16 -13.75 8.57
C PHE A 647 19.58 -13.75 9.15
N VAL A 648 19.73 -13.58 10.45
CA VAL A 648 21.01 -13.62 11.17
C VAL A 648 21.69 -14.99 10.98
N ALA A 649 20.92 -16.09 11.06
CA ALA A 649 21.43 -17.43 10.78
C ALA A 649 21.96 -17.58 9.35
N SER A 650 21.28 -16.99 8.35
CA SER A 650 21.71 -17.04 6.94
C SER A 650 23.03 -16.33 6.67
N LYS A 651 23.37 -15.31 7.48
CA LYS A 651 24.62 -14.54 7.38
C LYS A 651 25.84 -15.30 7.89
N SER A 652 25.67 -16.50 8.44
CA SER A 652 26.76 -17.36 8.90
C SER A 652 27.75 -16.65 9.85
N LEU A 653 27.26 -15.75 10.70
CA LEU A 653 28.07 -14.90 11.59
C LEU A 653 28.78 -15.72 12.70
N PHE A 654 28.25 -16.89 13.02
CA PHE A 654 28.65 -17.72 14.16
C PHE A 654 29.21 -19.06 13.68
N LYS A 655 30.33 -19.02 12.96
CA LYS A 655 31.06 -20.23 12.52
C LYS A 655 31.95 -20.82 13.61
N GLU A 656 32.32 -20.04 14.62
CA GLU A 656 33.18 -20.45 15.74
C GLU A 656 32.49 -20.21 17.09
N LYS A 657 32.88 -21.00 18.10
CA LYS A 657 32.40 -20.90 19.50
C LYS A 657 32.87 -19.63 20.23
N TYR A 658 33.77 -18.85 19.64
CA TYR A 658 34.42 -17.71 20.29
C TYR A 658 34.11 -16.40 19.55
N PHE A 659 33.83 -15.37 20.33
CA PHE A 659 33.59 -14.01 19.87
C PHE A 659 34.92 -13.37 19.42
N GLY A 660 35.15 -13.21 18.11
CA GLY A 660 36.46 -12.72 17.67
C GLY A 660 36.71 -12.47 16.19
N LYS A 661 35.70 -12.08 15.41
CA LYS A 661 35.76 -11.32 14.12
C LYS A 661 34.42 -11.48 13.40
N ILE A 662 33.45 -10.64 13.74
CA ILE A 662 32.18 -10.60 13.03
C ILE A 662 32.34 -9.70 11.79
N ASP A 663 31.96 -10.21 10.62
CA ASP A 663 32.03 -9.47 9.36
C ASP A 663 31.22 -8.16 9.42
N GLU A 664 31.88 -7.03 9.19
CA GLU A 664 31.26 -5.70 9.22
C GLU A 664 30.18 -5.53 8.15
N LEU A 665 30.33 -6.14 6.97
CA LEU A 665 29.32 -6.08 5.92
C LEU A 665 28.05 -6.81 6.35
N ALA A 666 28.20 -8.00 6.94
CA ALA A 666 27.09 -8.75 7.48
C ALA A 666 26.41 -8.00 8.65
N LEU A 667 27.17 -7.30 9.50
CA LEU A 667 26.59 -6.45 10.55
C LEU A 667 25.82 -5.25 9.99
N ARG A 668 26.30 -4.60 8.92
CA ARG A 668 25.54 -3.52 8.26
C ARG A 668 24.24 -4.01 7.66
N ASP A 669 24.24 -5.20 7.07
CA ASP A 669 23.03 -5.84 6.55
C ASP A 669 22.03 -6.14 7.69
N ILE A 670 22.50 -6.59 8.85
CA ILE A 670 21.65 -6.77 10.04
C ILE A 670 21.13 -5.43 10.52
N ASP A 671 21.98 -4.42 10.65
CA ASP A 671 21.58 -3.08 11.10
C ASP A 671 20.43 -2.55 10.22
N SER A 672 20.59 -2.60 8.89
CA SER A 672 19.54 -2.19 7.94
C SER A 672 18.27 -3.04 8.03
N PHE A 673 18.42 -4.36 8.21
CA PHE A 673 17.28 -5.27 8.31
C PHE A 673 16.48 -5.03 9.61
N VAL A 674 17.15 -4.85 10.75
CA VAL A 674 16.52 -4.56 12.04
C VAL A 674 15.83 -3.21 12.04
N GLU A 675 16.50 -2.16 11.54
CA GLU A 675 15.92 -0.81 11.42
C GLU A 675 14.64 -0.84 10.58
N LYS A 676 14.65 -1.56 9.45
CA LYS A 676 13.48 -1.71 8.57
C LYS A 676 12.35 -2.51 9.24
N LEU A 677 12.68 -3.58 9.96
CA LEU A 677 11.68 -4.53 10.46
C LEU A 677 11.02 -4.06 11.77
N PHE A 678 11.79 -3.41 12.65
CA PHE A 678 11.37 -3.06 14.00
C PHE A 678 11.29 -1.55 14.26
N LYS A 679 11.72 -0.71 13.31
CA LYS A 679 11.76 0.77 13.45
C LYS A 679 12.55 1.26 14.67
N VAL A 680 13.57 0.51 15.07
CA VAL A 680 14.51 0.86 16.14
C VAL A 680 15.84 1.24 15.51
N LYS A 681 16.59 2.16 16.14
CA LYS A 681 17.93 2.52 15.67
C LYS A 681 19.00 1.85 16.50
N LYS A 682 20.17 1.66 15.90
CA LYS A 682 21.35 1.17 16.59
C LYS A 682 21.76 2.13 17.70
N ASN A 683 22.00 1.58 18.88
CA ASN A 683 22.47 2.33 20.05
C ASN A 683 24.00 2.49 20.06
#